data_AF-A0A8T1F3C8-F1
#
_entry.id   AF-A0A8T1F3C8-F1
#
_cell.length_a   1.000
_cell.length_b   1.000
_cell.length_c   1.000
_cell.angle_alpha   90.00
_cell.angle_beta   90.00
_cell.angle_gamma   90.00
#
_symmetry.space_group_name_H-M   'P 1'
#
loop_
_entity.id
_entity.type
_entity.pdbx_description
1 polymer ?
#
loop_
_entity_poly.entity_id
_entity_poly.type
_entity_poly.pdbx_seq_one_letter_code
_entity_poly.pdbx_strand_id
1 'polypeptide(L)'
;MAGGAKVVVEPHRHAGIFIARGKEDALVTLNSTPGKSVYGEKRISVDVPAASGEGTEKVEYRVWNPFRSKIAAAILGGVDNIWIQPGAKVLYLGGASGTTVSHVSDIVGPTGAVYAVEFSHRVGRDLINMAKSRTNVVPIIEDARHPLKYRMLVPMVDVVFADVAQPDQARIVALNASHFLKNGGHFVISIKASCIDSTAPPEAVFAREVKKLQQEQFKPAEQLTLEPYERDHAVVVGSYRAPKKEKKSPPGRVEPASSLWKSSVKSPSCALSLKSFNRSEQKGFWLKEQLIMHRVSDQLRDRHPYVDQPFLESYNSQEVTRAFGARAIPKYAELLVMENLADEDRCRTLQDLRELLSSPNFKYTAIMKEVMFTCADLTQSISAEVRAGAALVMASLILFEMDTPNDLSDEVVLTTATRLLGDDEEDVVAAGCCIFINLTISNEGCLLLANKISAVTTLANMLTTQPLSKLPTRIVELLVEVLANLTRVYEGARTCAQYPVIKPVLSLIKKPRTCRAETLLHSAMVITNVAAYDQAKRDAIQLDAVELCLKALSKVLLGQVRCELVEKRDELTRCLVAAVMALSTAEDAKSRVIEFGIEPLVQCLTHTSAAVRQNASITINSACDLPRGVAPFTQRLLHTPDLLVDVLGIKAVSALDKNISSFDDEDTPAAVKALTAIQKKDAYGTADRIVQTLNMLDNLLKALLENEVPAQTQQGVADVLRRMDQADPSYQRRVGKCMVKNYIPDVLFSQILGLTPAEFT
;
A
#
# COMPACT_ATOMS: atom_id res chain seq x y z
N MET A 1 -18.58 25.24 -31.08
CA MET A 1 -17.16 25.66 -31.14
C MET A 1 -16.90 26.60 -29.97
N ALA A 2 -15.72 26.52 -29.35
CA ALA A 2 -15.27 27.47 -28.32
C ALA A 2 -13.75 27.64 -28.48
N GLY A 3 -13.24 28.86 -28.30
CA GLY A 3 -11.83 29.18 -28.56
C GLY A 3 -10.89 28.53 -27.55
N GLY A 4 -10.07 27.57 -28.00
CA GLY A 4 -8.93 27.11 -27.23
C GLY A 4 -7.87 28.21 -27.13
N ALA A 5 -7.29 28.42 -25.94
CA ALA A 5 -6.19 29.35 -25.77
C ALA A 5 -5.01 28.96 -26.69
N LYS A 6 -4.45 29.94 -27.39
CA LYS A 6 -3.38 29.73 -28.37
C LYS A 6 -2.08 29.35 -27.64
N VAL A 7 -1.80 28.06 -27.55
CA VAL A 7 -0.59 27.52 -26.91
C VAL A 7 0.64 28.04 -27.65
N VAL A 8 1.56 28.66 -26.92
CA VAL A 8 2.84 29.16 -27.45
C VAL A 8 3.93 28.20 -27.01
N VAL A 9 4.86 27.86 -27.90
CA VAL A 9 6.01 27.00 -27.58
C VAL A 9 7.29 27.83 -27.70
N GLU A 10 8.06 27.87 -26.62
CA GLU A 10 9.29 28.66 -26.48
C GLU A 10 10.50 27.73 -26.29
N PRO A 11 11.70 28.06 -26.83
CA PRO A 11 12.90 27.26 -26.58
C PRO A 11 13.35 27.36 -25.12
N HIS A 12 13.78 26.23 -24.54
CA HIS A 12 14.36 26.18 -23.20
C HIS A 12 15.86 26.54 -23.23
N ARG A 13 16.47 26.80 -22.06
CA ARG A 13 17.93 27.05 -21.96
C ARG A 13 18.78 25.82 -22.36
N HIS A 14 18.19 24.62 -22.33
CA HIS A 14 18.81 23.40 -22.84
C HIS A 14 18.37 23.15 -24.29
N ALA A 15 19.33 23.02 -25.20
CA ALA A 15 19.06 22.84 -26.63
C ALA A 15 18.27 21.55 -26.90
N GLY A 16 17.27 21.62 -27.80
CA GLY A 16 16.35 20.51 -28.13
C GLY A 16 15.17 20.33 -27.17
N ILE A 17 15.09 21.14 -26.10
CA ILE A 17 14.00 21.15 -25.12
C ILE A 17 13.23 22.48 -25.23
N PHE A 18 11.93 22.45 -24.97
CA PHE A 18 11.02 23.59 -25.11
C PHE A 18 10.05 23.67 -23.94
N ILE A 19 9.42 24.84 -23.73
CA ILE A 19 8.30 25.05 -22.82
C ILE A 19 7.05 25.36 -23.65
N ALA A 20 5.97 24.62 -23.42
CA ALA A 20 4.64 24.98 -23.91
C ALA A 20 3.90 25.80 -22.86
N ARG A 21 3.63 27.08 -23.17
CA ARG A 21 2.89 28.03 -22.32
C ARG A 21 1.39 27.82 -22.44
N GLY A 22 0.68 27.82 -21.32
CA GLY A 22 -0.75 27.54 -21.28
C GLY A 22 -1.47 28.05 -20.03
N LYS A 23 -2.40 27.25 -19.50
CA LYS A 23 -2.93 27.44 -18.12
C LYS A 23 -1.90 27.03 -17.06
N GLU A 24 -1.09 26.03 -17.42
CA GLU A 24 0.04 25.50 -16.69
C GLU A 24 1.14 25.32 -17.74
N ASP A 25 2.38 25.64 -17.38
CA ASP A 25 3.52 25.51 -18.27
C ASP A 25 4.05 24.08 -18.26
N ALA A 26 4.29 23.52 -19.45
CA ALA A 26 4.74 22.14 -19.61
C ALA A 26 6.10 22.07 -20.32
N LEU A 27 7.01 21.24 -19.80
CA LEU A 27 8.23 20.86 -20.50
C LEU A 27 7.87 19.94 -21.68
N VAL A 28 8.38 20.22 -22.89
CA VAL A 28 8.08 19.44 -24.09
C VAL A 28 9.33 19.15 -24.93
N THR A 29 9.32 18.03 -25.64
CA THR A 29 10.28 17.74 -26.73
C THR A 29 9.57 17.74 -28.09
N LEU A 30 10.34 17.97 -29.16
CA LEU A 30 9.89 17.85 -30.54
C LEU A 30 9.67 16.37 -30.88
N ASN A 31 8.45 15.95 -31.25
CA ASN A 31 8.16 14.53 -31.46
C ASN A 31 8.80 14.00 -32.75
N SER A 32 9.86 13.21 -32.61
CA SER A 32 10.51 12.50 -33.73
C SER A 32 9.59 11.51 -34.46
N THR A 33 8.44 11.15 -33.88
CA THR A 33 7.47 10.21 -34.48
C THR A 33 6.04 10.77 -34.48
N PRO A 34 5.70 11.74 -35.37
CA PRO A 34 4.40 12.42 -35.36
C PRO A 34 3.20 11.48 -35.33
N GLY A 35 2.19 11.82 -34.52
CA GLY A 35 0.97 11.06 -34.34
C GLY A 35 1.09 9.83 -33.42
N LYS A 36 2.31 9.36 -33.10
CA LYS A 36 2.55 8.28 -32.15
C LYS A 36 2.89 8.83 -30.75
N SER A 37 2.18 8.34 -29.75
CA SER A 37 2.56 8.42 -28.32
C SER A 37 3.35 7.18 -27.90
N VAL A 38 4.18 7.32 -26.86
CA VAL A 38 4.98 6.24 -26.27
C VAL A 38 4.37 5.73 -24.95
N TYR A 39 3.77 6.60 -24.14
CA TYR A 39 3.16 6.26 -22.85
C TYR A 39 1.81 6.97 -22.57
N GLY A 40 1.14 7.47 -23.62
CA GLY A 40 -0.13 8.21 -23.50
C GLY A 40 0.05 9.70 -23.21
N GLU A 41 1.25 10.24 -23.43
CA GLU A 41 1.61 11.63 -23.24
C GLU A 41 0.79 12.59 -24.12
N LYS A 42 0.44 13.75 -23.54
CA LYS A 42 -0.26 14.82 -24.25
C LYS A 42 0.63 15.35 -25.37
N ARG A 43 0.10 15.35 -26.60
CA ARG A 43 0.75 15.94 -27.78
C ARG A 43 0.12 17.29 -28.12
N ILE A 44 0.93 18.20 -28.65
CA ILE A 44 0.59 19.59 -28.95
C ILE A 44 1.09 19.88 -30.36
N SER A 45 0.18 20.05 -31.32
CA SER A 45 0.55 20.53 -32.65
C SER A 45 0.60 22.06 -32.69
N VAL A 46 1.62 22.62 -33.33
CA VAL A 46 1.77 24.05 -33.58
C VAL A 46 2.11 24.24 -35.06
N ASP A 47 1.42 25.17 -35.72
CA ASP A 47 1.73 25.54 -37.10
C ASP A 47 2.85 26.59 -37.10
N VAL A 48 3.99 26.23 -37.67
CA VAL A 48 5.26 27.00 -37.70
C VAL A 48 5.54 27.45 -39.14
N PRO A 49 6.14 28.61 -39.40
CA PRO A 49 6.56 28.97 -40.77
C PRO A 49 7.48 27.89 -41.36
N ALA A 50 7.16 27.39 -42.55
CA ALA A 50 7.92 26.30 -43.16
C ALA A 50 9.35 26.73 -43.51
N ALA A 51 10.32 25.81 -43.38
CA ALA A 51 11.74 26.10 -43.64
C ALA A 51 12.03 26.48 -45.13
N SER A 52 11.09 26.24 -46.03
CA SER A 52 11.07 26.68 -47.43
C SER A 52 10.74 28.16 -47.63
N GLY A 53 10.24 28.86 -46.60
CA GLY A 53 9.77 30.25 -46.68
C GLY A 53 8.34 30.42 -47.20
N GLU A 54 7.72 29.38 -47.75
CA GLU A 54 6.33 29.38 -48.22
C GLU A 54 5.48 28.37 -47.42
N GLY A 55 4.40 28.87 -46.81
CA GLY A 55 3.43 28.06 -46.06
C GLY A 55 3.77 27.83 -44.58
N THR A 56 2.94 27.01 -43.94
CA THR A 56 3.08 26.62 -42.53
C THR A 56 3.23 25.11 -42.38
N GLU A 57 4.30 24.67 -41.72
CA GLU A 57 4.56 23.29 -41.37
C GLU A 57 3.97 22.98 -39.98
N LYS A 58 3.27 21.84 -39.86
CA LYS A 58 2.60 21.45 -38.62
C LYS A 58 3.51 20.59 -37.76
N VAL A 59 4.16 21.22 -36.78
CA VAL A 59 5.13 20.61 -35.87
C VAL A 59 4.40 20.01 -34.66
N GLU A 60 4.70 18.76 -34.30
CA GLU A 60 4.13 18.12 -33.10
C GLU A 60 5.14 18.06 -31.95
N TYR A 61 4.77 18.61 -30.80
CA TYR A 61 5.50 18.52 -29.54
C TYR A 61 4.81 17.54 -28.57
N ARG A 62 5.57 16.98 -27.63
CA ARG A 62 5.09 15.96 -26.68
C ARG A 62 5.50 16.31 -25.24
N VAL A 63 4.53 16.28 -24.32
CA VAL A 63 4.72 16.67 -22.91
C VAL A 63 5.58 15.65 -22.16
N TRP A 64 6.69 16.15 -21.61
CA TRP A 64 7.64 15.37 -20.82
C TRP A 64 7.33 15.53 -19.33
N ASN A 65 6.94 14.44 -18.67
CA ASN A 65 6.47 14.49 -17.28
C ASN A 65 7.64 14.32 -16.28
N PRO A 66 7.91 15.29 -15.38
CA PRO A 66 8.98 15.17 -14.38
C PRO A 66 8.75 14.03 -13.38
N PHE A 67 7.49 13.74 -13.01
CA PHE A 67 7.12 12.61 -12.14
C PHE A 67 7.28 11.23 -12.81
N ARG A 68 7.77 11.18 -14.06
CA ARG A 68 8.11 9.94 -14.78
C ARG A 68 9.52 10.00 -15.41
N SER A 69 10.32 11.01 -15.07
CA SER A 69 11.63 11.20 -15.71
C SER A 69 12.57 12.07 -14.87
N LYS A 70 13.60 11.44 -14.30
CA LYS A 70 14.68 12.07 -13.52
C LYS A 70 15.38 13.21 -14.27
N ILE A 71 15.49 13.12 -15.60
CA ILE A 71 16.07 14.19 -16.43
C ILE A 71 15.14 15.41 -16.45
N ALA A 72 13.83 15.22 -16.68
CA ALA A 72 12.86 16.33 -16.62
C ALA A 72 12.73 16.93 -15.20
N ALA A 73 12.78 16.09 -14.16
CA ALA A 73 12.82 16.54 -12.78
C ALA A 73 14.07 17.40 -12.49
N ALA A 74 15.26 16.98 -12.95
CA ALA A 74 16.49 17.76 -12.81
C ALA A 74 16.44 19.08 -13.61
N ILE A 75 15.88 19.07 -14.83
CA ILE A 75 15.69 20.28 -15.66
C ILE A 75 14.81 21.30 -14.92
N LEU A 76 13.66 20.88 -14.37
CA LEU A 76 12.74 21.77 -13.66
C LEU A 76 13.25 22.17 -12.26
N GLY A 77 14.00 21.29 -11.58
CA GLY A 77 14.71 21.60 -10.35
C GLY A 77 15.89 22.57 -10.53
N GLY A 78 16.25 22.90 -11.78
CA GLY A 78 17.20 23.98 -12.08
C GLY A 78 18.61 23.54 -12.45
N VAL A 79 18.84 22.28 -12.86
CA VAL A 79 20.19 21.79 -13.25
C VAL A 79 20.77 22.61 -14.41
N ASP A 80 21.99 23.12 -14.26
CA ASP A 80 22.58 24.09 -15.19
C ASP A 80 22.83 23.47 -16.58
N ASN A 81 23.33 22.25 -16.66
CA ASN A 81 23.53 21.57 -17.94
C ASN A 81 23.44 20.03 -17.83
N ILE A 82 22.62 19.40 -18.67
CA ILE A 82 22.52 17.93 -18.78
C ILE A 82 23.48 17.32 -19.81
N TRP A 83 24.15 18.14 -20.62
CA TRP A 83 25.07 17.79 -21.73
C TRP A 83 24.47 16.95 -22.88
N ILE A 84 23.29 16.38 -22.70
CA ILE A 84 22.43 15.86 -23.77
C ILE A 84 21.94 17.05 -24.61
N GLN A 85 22.31 17.06 -25.89
CA GLN A 85 22.04 18.13 -26.85
C GLN A 85 21.97 17.57 -28.28
N PRO A 86 21.41 18.31 -29.27
CA PRO A 86 21.39 17.89 -30.66
C PRO A 86 22.76 17.44 -31.19
N GLY A 87 22.81 16.29 -31.85
CA GLY A 87 24.03 15.66 -32.37
C GLY A 87 24.85 14.86 -31.36
N ALA A 88 24.52 14.87 -30.07
CA ALA A 88 25.27 14.11 -29.05
C ALA A 88 25.05 12.59 -29.18
N LYS A 89 26.09 11.81 -28.83
CA LYS A 89 25.95 10.37 -28.58
C LYS A 89 25.83 10.10 -27.09
N VAL A 90 24.75 9.43 -26.70
CA VAL A 90 24.40 9.17 -25.30
C VAL A 90 24.38 7.66 -25.04
N LEU A 91 25.11 7.21 -24.02
CA LEU A 91 24.90 5.88 -23.43
C LEU A 91 23.92 6.06 -22.26
N TYR A 92 22.77 5.39 -22.34
CA TYR A 92 21.71 5.44 -21.34
C TYR A 92 21.68 4.09 -20.62
N LEU A 93 21.95 4.06 -19.32
CA LEU A 93 21.92 2.85 -18.49
C LEU A 93 20.63 2.82 -17.67
N GLY A 94 19.82 1.76 -17.82
CA GLY A 94 18.49 1.62 -17.20
C GLY A 94 17.36 2.08 -18.13
N GLY A 95 17.36 1.63 -19.39
CA GLY A 95 16.44 2.11 -20.42
C GLY A 95 14.94 1.88 -20.15
N ALA A 96 14.59 0.93 -19.27
CA ALA A 96 13.23 0.52 -18.94
C ALA A 96 12.39 0.25 -20.21
N SER A 97 11.12 0.67 -20.25
CA SER A 97 10.26 0.62 -21.45
C SER A 97 10.53 1.74 -22.47
N GLY A 98 11.59 2.53 -22.28
CA GLY A 98 12.01 3.56 -23.24
C GLY A 98 11.29 4.91 -23.13
N THR A 99 10.51 5.16 -22.08
CA THR A 99 9.75 6.42 -21.90
C THR A 99 10.65 7.65 -21.93
N THR A 100 11.62 7.75 -21.01
CA THR A 100 12.61 8.84 -20.99
C THR A 100 13.58 8.74 -22.18
N VAL A 101 13.97 7.53 -22.59
CA VAL A 101 14.82 7.29 -23.77
C VAL A 101 14.24 7.94 -25.02
N SER A 102 12.92 7.89 -25.21
CA SER A 102 12.25 8.52 -26.36
C SER A 102 12.36 10.05 -26.37
N HIS A 103 12.34 10.72 -25.20
CA HIS A 103 12.60 12.16 -25.10
C HIS A 103 14.08 12.50 -25.30
N VAL A 104 15.01 11.70 -24.77
CA VAL A 104 16.45 11.85 -25.06
C VAL A 104 16.72 11.70 -26.57
N SER A 105 16.01 10.78 -27.23
CA SER A 105 16.06 10.55 -28.68
C SER A 105 15.53 11.73 -29.51
N ASP A 106 14.50 12.43 -29.01
CA ASP A 106 14.01 13.67 -29.63
C ASP A 106 15.08 14.78 -29.51
N ILE A 107 15.71 14.92 -28.33
CA ILE A 107 16.67 15.99 -28.03
C ILE A 107 17.98 15.85 -28.83
N VAL A 108 18.53 14.63 -28.92
CA VAL A 108 19.75 14.41 -29.72
C VAL A 108 19.50 14.48 -31.23
N GLY A 109 18.24 14.31 -31.66
CA GLY A 109 17.84 14.43 -33.05
C GLY A 109 18.46 13.39 -34.00
N PRO A 110 18.24 13.53 -35.33
CA PRO A 110 18.65 12.53 -36.32
C PRO A 110 20.18 12.47 -36.56
N THR A 111 20.94 13.44 -36.04
CA THR A 111 22.41 13.47 -36.10
C THR A 111 23.08 12.87 -34.87
N GLY A 112 22.35 12.73 -33.76
CA GLY A 112 22.80 12.07 -32.54
C GLY A 112 22.40 10.58 -32.49
N ALA A 113 22.70 9.92 -31.38
CA ALA A 113 22.30 8.52 -31.15
C ALA A 113 22.18 8.20 -29.65
N VAL A 114 21.19 7.38 -29.29
CA VAL A 114 20.97 6.90 -27.92
C VAL A 114 21.15 5.38 -27.86
N TYR A 115 22.19 4.95 -27.14
CA TYR A 115 22.46 3.54 -26.86
C TYR A 115 21.81 3.19 -25.52
N ALA A 116 20.67 2.53 -25.54
CA ALA A 116 19.85 2.29 -24.35
C ALA A 116 20.05 0.86 -23.83
N VAL A 117 20.79 0.74 -22.73
CA VAL A 117 21.08 -0.53 -22.05
C VAL A 117 19.99 -0.81 -21.02
N GLU A 118 19.36 -1.97 -21.14
CA GLU A 118 18.32 -2.45 -20.23
C GLU A 118 18.54 -3.94 -19.93
N PHE A 119 18.51 -4.33 -18.66
CA PHE A 119 18.83 -5.70 -18.25
C PHE A 119 17.62 -6.65 -18.38
N SER A 120 16.41 -6.12 -18.26
CA SER A 120 15.17 -6.90 -18.24
C SER A 120 14.64 -7.12 -19.65
N HIS A 121 14.65 -8.38 -20.10
CA HIS A 121 14.08 -8.78 -21.39
C HIS A 121 12.62 -8.37 -21.57
N ARG A 122 11.84 -8.29 -20.49
CA ARG A 122 10.41 -7.93 -20.51
C ARG A 122 10.19 -6.48 -20.95
N VAL A 123 10.62 -5.49 -20.16
CA VAL A 123 10.53 -4.07 -20.55
C VAL A 123 11.44 -3.73 -21.74
N GLY A 124 12.48 -4.55 -21.97
CA GLY A 124 13.27 -4.55 -23.19
C GLY A 124 12.46 -4.78 -24.47
N ARG A 125 11.35 -5.54 -24.43
CA ARG A 125 10.43 -5.67 -25.59
C ARG A 125 9.79 -4.33 -25.94
N ASP A 126 9.42 -3.54 -24.93
CA ASP A 126 8.82 -2.21 -25.12
C ASP A 126 9.85 -1.19 -25.59
N LEU A 127 11.07 -1.22 -25.03
CA LEU A 127 12.21 -0.44 -25.50
C LEU A 127 12.53 -0.73 -26.97
N ILE A 128 12.52 -2.01 -27.38
CA ILE A 128 12.67 -2.44 -28.77
C ILE A 128 11.49 -1.95 -29.62
N ASN A 129 10.25 -2.07 -29.16
CA ASN A 129 9.05 -1.62 -29.88
C ASN A 129 9.04 -0.10 -30.09
N MET A 130 9.51 0.67 -29.10
CA MET A 130 9.73 2.10 -29.18
C MET A 130 10.85 2.42 -30.20
N ALA A 131 11.99 1.71 -30.12
CA ALA A 131 13.12 1.89 -31.03
C ALA A 131 12.80 1.52 -32.50
N LYS A 132 11.90 0.57 -32.78
CA LYS A 132 11.38 0.30 -34.14
C LYS A 132 10.80 1.54 -34.83
N SER A 133 10.44 2.58 -34.08
CA SER A 133 9.94 3.85 -34.61
C SER A 133 10.99 4.97 -34.68
N ARG A 134 12.18 4.80 -34.10
CA ARG A 134 13.24 5.84 -33.98
C ARG A 134 14.59 5.29 -34.41
N THR A 135 15.04 5.65 -35.61
CA THR A 135 16.31 5.20 -36.20
C THR A 135 17.56 5.63 -35.44
N ASN A 136 17.46 6.60 -34.52
CA ASN A 136 18.53 7.06 -33.66
C ASN A 136 18.55 6.40 -32.26
N VAL A 137 17.72 5.38 -31.99
CA VAL A 137 17.79 4.55 -30.77
C VAL A 137 18.37 3.17 -31.09
N VAL A 138 19.39 2.77 -30.34
CA VAL A 138 19.94 1.41 -30.34
C VAL A 138 19.58 0.73 -29.02
N PRO A 139 18.56 -0.16 -28.99
CA PRO A 139 18.20 -0.90 -27.79
C PRO A 139 19.20 -2.04 -27.55
N ILE A 140 19.68 -2.17 -26.32
CA ILE A 140 20.70 -3.16 -25.91
C ILE A 140 20.16 -3.89 -24.70
N ILE A 141 19.67 -5.11 -24.90
CA ILE A 141 19.05 -5.90 -23.84
C ILE A 141 20.12 -6.75 -23.13
N GLU A 142 20.89 -6.11 -22.25
CA GLU A 142 22.00 -6.69 -21.52
C GLU A 142 22.24 -6.02 -20.15
N ASP A 143 22.90 -6.75 -19.26
CA ASP A 143 23.23 -6.26 -17.91
C ASP A 143 24.33 -5.18 -17.94
N ALA A 144 24.01 -3.98 -17.44
CA ALA A 144 24.92 -2.84 -17.36
C ALA A 144 26.19 -3.11 -16.53
N ARG A 145 26.20 -4.14 -15.65
CA ARG A 145 27.38 -4.60 -14.91
C ARG A 145 28.41 -5.33 -15.78
N HIS A 146 28.05 -5.71 -17.01
CA HIS A 146 28.87 -6.52 -17.94
C HIS A 146 29.14 -5.85 -19.31
N PRO A 147 29.70 -4.62 -19.35
CA PRO A 147 29.84 -3.82 -20.58
C PRO A 147 30.71 -4.43 -21.68
N LEU A 148 31.51 -5.47 -21.38
CA LEU A 148 32.23 -6.25 -22.39
C LEU A 148 31.27 -6.92 -23.40
N LYS A 149 30.06 -7.32 -22.97
CA LYS A 149 29.09 -8.01 -23.83
C LYS A 149 28.62 -7.15 -25.02
N TYR A 150 28.26 -5.90 -24.75
CA TYR A 150 27.83 -4.94 -25.78
C TYR A 150 28.96 -4.04 -26.28
N ARG A 151 30.23 -4.36 -25.98
CA ARG A 151 31.40 -3.55 -26.39
C ARG A 151 31.54 -3.41 -27.90
N MET A 152 30.99 -4.32 -28.70
CA MET A 152 30.97 -4.24 -30.17
C MET A 152 29.86 -3.34 -30.73
N LEU A 153 28.82 -3.03 -29.94
CA LEU A 153 27.65 -2.26 -30.38
C LEU A 153 27.77 -0.75 -30.08
N VAL A 154 28.44 -0.39 -28.98
CA VAL A 154 28.51 0.99 -28.49
C VAL A 154 29.87 1.63 -28.86
N PRO A 155 29.88 2.73 -29.64
CA PRO A 155 31.09 3.51 -29.94
C PRO A 155 31.43 4.46 -28.78
N MET A 156 32.48 5.27 -28.93
CA MET A 156 32.78 6.32 -27.94
C MET A 156 31.66 7.38 -27.90
N VAL A 157 31.02 7.55 -26.75
CA VAL A 157 29.91 8.47 -26.48
C VAL A 157 30.37 9.79 -25.85
N ASP A 158 29.54 10.81 -25.97
CA ASP A 158 29.76 12.15 -25.42
C ASP A 158 29.23 12.30 -23.99
N VAL A 159 28.14 11.60 -23.68
CA VAL A 159 27.47 11.60 -22.38
C VAL A 159 27.12 10.17 -21.94
N VAL A 160 27.31 9.87 -20.65
CA VAL A 160 26.64 8.74 -19.99
C VAL A 160 25.51 9.28 -19.11
N PHE A 161 24.27 8.85 -19.36
CA PHE A 161 23.16 8.98 -18.41
C PHE A 161 22.96 7.64 -17.70
N ALA A 162 22.74 7.65 -16.39
CA ALA A 162 22.55 6.45 -15.59
C ALA A 162 21.40 6.58 -14.58
N ASP A 163 20.46 5.65 -14.68
CA ASP A 163 19.30 5.48 -13.82
C ASP A 163 19.16 3.98 -13.48
N VAL A 164 20.06 3.49 -12.63
CA VAL A 164 20.20 2.06 -12.31
C VAL A 164 19.93 1.80 -10.82
N ALA A 165 18.78 1.21 -10.52
CA ALA A 165 18.38 0.77 -9.19
C ALA A 165 19.18 -0.46 -8.73
N GLN A 166 20.45 -0.24 -8.38
CA GLN A 166 21.37 -1.23 -7.80
C GLN A 166 22.13 -0.62 -6.61
N PRO A 167 22.76 -1.42 -5.73
CA PRO A 167 23.58 -0.89 -4.63
C PRO A 167 24.97 -0.36 -5.03
N ASP A 168 25.46 -0.71 -6.23
CA ASP A 168 26.82 -0.40 -6.68
C ASP A 168 26.87 0.58 -7.88
N GLN A 169 25.93 1.53 -7.92
CA GLN A 169 25.69 2.47 -9.02
C GLN A 169 26.97 3.16 -9.52
N ALA A 170 27.78 3.73 -8.61
CA ALA A 170 29.03 4.38 -8.98
C ALA A 170 30.02 3.45 -9.70
N ARG A 171 30.05 2.15 -9.34
CA ARG A 171 30.89 1.13 -10.00
C ARG A 171 30.37 0.80 -11.40
N ILE A 172 29.05 0.67 -11.57
CA ILE A 172 28.41 0.43 -12.87
C ILE A 172 28.71 1.58 -13.84
N VAL A 173 28.56 2.82 -13.39
CA VAL A 173 28.83 4.02 -14.19
C VAL A 173 30.33 4.16 -14.50
N ALA A 174 31.21 3.89 -13.53
CA ALA A 174 32.66 3.89 -13.75
C ALA A 174 33.12 2.87 -14.79
N LEU A 175 32.65 1.63 -14.69
CA LEU A 175 33.03 0.57 -15.62
C LEU A 175 32.56 0.90 -17.04
N ASN A 176 31.32 1.39 -17.20
CA ASN A 176 30.80 1.84 -18.49
C ASN A 176 31.57 3.05 -19.06
N ALA A 177 31.82 4.08 -18.25
CA ALA A 177 32.59 5.23 -18.69
C ALA A 177 34.01 4.85 -19.14
N SER A 178 34.65 3.89 -18.45
CA SER A 178 35.99 3.42 -18.81
C SER A 178 36.07 2.75 -20.19
N HIS A 179 34.97 2.17 -20.68
CA HIS A 179 34.87 1.51 -21.98
C HIS A 179 34.33 2.42 -23.09
N PHE A 180 33.46 3.38 -22.77
CA PHE A 180 32.66 4.11 -23.77
C PHE A 180 32.70 5.63 -23.67
N LEU A 181 32.96 6.24 -22.52
CA LEU A 181 32.91 7.70 -22.38
C LEU A 181 34.23 8.33 -22.82
N LYS A 182 34.15 9.35 -23.69
CA LYS A 182 35.33 10.11 -24.15
C LYS A 182 36.05 10.76 -22.97
N ASN A 183 37.38 10.88 -23.04
CA ASN A 183 38.13 11.70 -22.10
C ASN A 183 37.69 13.17 -22.24
N GLY A 184 37.26 13.80 -21.14
CA GLY A 184 36.62 15.12 -21.16
C GLY A 184 35.12 15.09 -21.49
N GLY A 185 34.53 13.93 -21.76
CA GLY A 185 33.09 13.74 -21.90
C GLY A 185 32.34 13.83 -20.57
N HIS A 186 31.02 13.78 -20.62
CA HIS A 186 30.15 14.15 -19.51
C HIS A 186 29.39 12.97 -18.92
N PHE A 187 28.93 13.12 -17.67
CA PHE A 187 28.08 12.14 -17.02
C PHE A 187 26.94 12.83 -16.25
N VAL A 188 25.82 12.13 -16.18
CA VAL A 188 24.64 12.46 -15.38
C VAL A 188 24.19 11.16 -14.71
N ILE A 189 24.29 11.07 -13.38
CA ILE A 189 23.88 9.89 -12.61
C ILE A 189 22.76 10.28 -11.65
N SER A 190 21.65 9.53 -11.66
CA SER A 190 20.62 9.61 -10.63
C SER A 190 20.96 8.62 -9.52
N ILE A 191 21.11 9.11 -8.30
CA ILE A 191 21.46 8.33 -7.12
C ILE A 191 20.21 8.19 -6.25
N LYS A 192 19.63 6.98 -6.19
CA LYS A 192 18.55 6.61 -5.25
C LYS A 192 19.18 6.12 -3.94
N ALA A 193 19.10 6.90 -2.87
CA ALA A 193 19.75 6.58 -1.60
C ALA A 193 19.30 5.23 -1.01
N SER A 194 17.98 4.99 -1.03
CA SER A 194 17.35 3.78 -0.50
C SER A 194 17.69 2.48 -1.23
N CYS A 195 18.18 2.53 -2.48
CA CYS A 195 18.69 1.35 -3.19
C CYS A 195 20.16 1.01 -2.87
N ILE A 196 20.87 1.88 -2.14
CA ILE A 196 22.29 1.70 -1.79
C ILE A 196 22.43 1.38 -0.31
N ASP A 197 21.73 2.13 0.56
CA ASP A 197 21.73 1.96 2.01
C ASP A 197 20.47 2.60 2.60
N SER A 198 19.41 1.80 2.79
CA SER A 198 18.14 2.25 3.36
C SER A 198 18.19 2.54 4.87
N THR A 199 19.34 2.34 5.53
CA THR A 199 19.53 2.58 6.97
C THR A 199 20.24 3.90 7.27
N ALA A 200 20.84 4.53 6.25
CA ALA A 200 21.58 5.78 6.38
C ALA A 200 20.78 6.98 5.83
N PRO A 201 20.98 8.19 6.37
CA PRO A 201 20.33 9.39 5.85
C PRO A 201 20.80 9.69 4.41
N PRO A 202 19.91 10.12 3.49
CA PRO A 202 20.23 10.25 2.05
C PRO A 202 21.48 11.07 1.74
N GLU A 203 21.72 12.16 2.46
CA GLU A 203 22.88 13.04 2.30
C GLU A 203 24.20 12.30 2.52
N ALA A 204 24.23 11.37 3.48
CA ALA A 204 25.38 10.51 3.75
C ALA A 204 25.55 9.41 2.70
N VAL A 205 24.48 8.99 2.02
CA VAL A 205 24.56 8.10 0.86
C VAL A 205 25.14 8.85 -0.35
N PHE A 206 24.58 10.02 -0.69
CA PHE A 206 25.06 10.86 -1.79
C PHE A 206 26.54 11.23 -1.62
N ALA A 207 26.95 11.66 -0.42
CA ALA A 207 28.35 12.00 -0.11
C ALA A 207 29.31 10.79 -0.15
N ARG A 208 28.82 9.54 0.02
CA ARG A 208 29.61 8.31 -0.18
C ARG A 208 29.77 8.00 -1.67
N GLU A 209 28.70 8.05 -2.47
CA GLU A 209 28.77 7.77 -3.92
C GLU A 209 29.60 8.82 -4.67
N VAL A 210 29.46 10.11 -4.34
CA VAL A 210 30.28 11.18 -4.92
C VAL A 210 31.78 10.94 -4.69
N LYS A 211 32.17 10.38 -3.54
CA LYS A 211 33.58 10.00 -3.26
C LYS A 211 34.03 8.78 -4.07
N LYS A 212 33.17 7.76 -4.28
CA LYS A 212 33.47 6.63 -5.17
C LYS A 212 33.69 7.11 -6.62
N LEU A 213 32.82 7.97 -7.13
CA LEU A 213 32.97 8.56 -8.46
C LEU A 213 34.28 9.37 -8.60
N GLN A 214 34.67 10.13 -7.58
CA GLN A 214 35.95 10.87 -7.57
C GLN A 214 37.18 9.95 -7.60
N GLN A 215 37.13 8.77 -6.97
CA GLN A 215 38.18 7.76 -7.05
C GLN A 215 38.31 7.20 -8.48
N GLU A 216 37.18 6.99 -9.15
CA GLU A 216 37.08 6.50 -10.53
C GLU A 216 37.29 7.57 -11.62
N GLN A 217 38.04 8.64 -11.30
CA GLN A 217 38.44 9.72 -12.23
C GLN A 217 37.28 10.58 -12.79
N PHE A 218 36.10 10.54 -12.17
CA PHE A 218 35.06 11.53 -12.44
C PHE A 218 35.31 12.80 -11.65
N LYS A 219 34.93 13.93 -12.25
CA LYS A 219 34.87 15.24 -11.61
C LYS A 219 33.43 15.73 -11.63
N PRO A 220 32.67 15.52 -10.54
CA PRO A 220 31.40 16.21 -10.30
C PRO A 220 31.57 17.73 -10.44
N ALA A 221 30.54 18.37 -10.98
CA ALA A 221 30.43 19.82 -11.12
C ALA A 221 29.19 20.36 -10.39
N GLU A 222 28.11 19.57 -10.35
CA GLU A 222 26.81 19.97 -9.85
C GLU A 222 26.12 18.76 -9.18
N GLN A 223 25.31 19.01 -8.15
CA GLN A 223 24.47 18.03 -7.47
C GLN A 223 23.15 18.68 -7.08
N LEU A 224 22.03 18.03 -7.38
CA LEU A 224 20.68 18.54 -7.17
C LEU A 224 19.75 17.43 -6.68
N THR A 225 18.96 17.68 -5.63
CA THR A 225 17.90 16.77 -5.16
C THR A 225 16.67 16.83 -6.07
N LEU A 226 16.00 15.70 -6.30
CA LEU A 226 14.82 15.63 -7.20
C LEU A 226 13.48 15.88 -6.50
N GLU A 227 13.47 16.26 -5.23
CA GLU A 227 12.24 16.62 -4.52
C GLU A 227 11.62 17.91 -5.10
N PRO A 228 10.28 18.01 -5.25
CA PRO A 228 9.26 17.08 -4.75
C PRO A 228 8.90 15.94 -5.73
N TYR A 229 9.56 15.82 -6.88
CA TYR A 229 9.20 14.85 -7.93
C TYR A 229 9.59 13.40 -7.57
N GLU A 230 10.79 13.20 -7.03
CA GLU A 230 11.26 11.91 -6.53
C GLU A 230 12.00 12.09 -5.19
N ARG A 231 11.49 11.47 -4.12
CA ARG A 231 12.11 11.46 -2.77
C ARG A 231 13.34 10.58 -2.74
N ASP A 232 14.27 10.86 -1.83
CA ASP A 232 15.54 10.12 -1.65
C ASP A 232 16.45 10.03 -2.90
N HIS A 233 16.20 10.87 -3.92
CA HIS A 233 16.97 10.91 -5.16
C HIS A 233 17.75 12.22 -5.30
N ALA A 234 19.01 12.10 -5.73
CA ALA A 234 19.82 13.24 -6.17
C ALA A 234 20.50 12.94 -7.51
N VAL A 235 20.45 13.90 -8.44
CA VAL A 235 21.21 13.85 -9.69
C VAL A 235 22.55 14.54 -9.48
N VAL A 236 23.62 13.88 -9.92
CA VAL A 236 24.98 14.43 -9.96
C VAL A 236 25.42 14.54 -11.41
N VAL A 237 25.91 15.72 -11.79
CA VAL A 237 26.43 16.00 -13.13
C VAL A 237 27.93 16.31 -13.06
N GLY A 238 28.69 15.92 -14.08
CA GLY A 238 30.07 16.36 -14.20
C GLY A 238 30.78 15.94 -15.48
N SER A 239 32.09 15.77 -15.37
CA SER A 239 33.00 15.42 -16.47
C SER A 239 33.89 14.23 -16.10
N TYR A 240 34.20 13.37 -17.05
CA TYR A 240 35.06 12.19 -16.88
C TYR A 240 36.46 12.45 -17.42
N ARG A 241 37.51 12.16 -16.64
CA ARG A 241 38.92 12.36 -17.03
C ARG A 241 39.20 13.75 -17.63
N ALA A 242 38.62 14.79 -17.03
CA ALA A 242 38.73 16.15 -17.52
C ALA A 242 40.20 16.59 -17.66
N PRO A 243 40.62 17.19 -18.79
CA PRO A 243 42.00 17.60 -18.99
C PRO A 243 42.42 18.63 -17.94
N LYS A 244 43.64 18.48 -17.41
CA LYS A 244 44.22 19.46 -16.48
C LYS A 244 44.36 20.79 -17.22
N LYS A 245 43.65 21.83 -16.78
CA LYS A 245 43.86 23.20 -17.31
C LYS A 245 45.33 23.57 -17.19
N GLU A 246 45.97 23.89 -18.30
CA GLU A 246 47.29 24.50 -18.29
C GLU A 246 47.24 25.80 -17.49
N LYS A 247 48.20 26.00 -16.58
CA LYS A 247 48.35 27.27 -15.89
C LYS A 247 48.88 28.30 -16.88
N LYS A 248 48.01 29.16 -17.42
CA LYS A 248 48.44 30.37 -18.13
C LYS A 248 49.40 31.14 -17.22
N SER A 249 50.65 31.28 -17.65
CA SER A 249 51.62 32.15 -17.01
C SER A 249 51.16 33.62 -17.09
N PRO A 250 51.56 34.49 -16.15
CA PRO A 250 51.25 35.92 -16.24
C PRO A 250 51.77 36.55 -17.54
N PRO A 251 51.14 37.64 -18.03
CA PRO A 251 51.60 38.34 -19.23
C PRO A 251 52.98 38.97 -18.98
N GLY A 252 54.02 38.36 -19.56
CA GLY A 252 55.37 38.90 -19.58
C GLY A 252 55.46 40.17 -20.43
N ARG A 253 56.33 41.10 -20.02
CA ARG A 253 56.57 42.37 -20.72
C ARG A 253 57.16 42.14 -22.11
N VAL A 254 56.75 42.96 -23.08
CA VAL A 254 57.16 42.86 -24.50
C VAL A 254 58.59 43.35 -24.72
N GLU A 255 59.40 42.55 -25.43
CA GLU A 255 60.50 43.01 -26.30
C GLU A 255 60.53 42.15 -27.59
N PRO A 256 61.10 42.64 -28.71
CA PRO A 256 60.80 42.11 -30.06
C PRO A 256 61.76 41.02 -30.58
N ALA A 257 61.36 40.38 -31.68
CA ALA A 257 61.99 39.20 -32.28
C ALA A 257 63.30 39.45 -33.03
N SER A 258 64.14 38.40 -33.18
CA SER A 258 64.65 37.96 -34.51
C SER A 258 65.49 36.66 -34.48
N SER A 259 65.65 36.08 -35.68
CA SER A 259 66.75 35.21 -36.16
C SER A 259 67.03 33.81 -35.57
N LEU A 260 66.67 32.79 -36.37
CA LEU A 260 67.56 31.82 -37.06
C LEU A 260 68.49 30.82 -36.33
N TRP A 261 68.59 29.66 -37.00
CA TRP A 261 69.67 28.65 -37.06
C TRP A 261 69.97 27.66 -35.91
N LYS A 262 69.59 26.40 -36.20
CA LYS A 262 70.47 25.22 -36.34
C LYS A 262 71.70 25.05 -35.41
N SER A 263 71.60 23.97 -34.63
CA SER A 263 72.60 22.86 -34.50
C SER A 263 73.71 22.91 -33.44
N SER A 264 74.19 21.69 -33.13
CA SER A 264 75.48 21.34 -32.52
C SER A 264 75.61 21.27 -30.99
N VAL A 265 75.24 20.10 -30.46
CA VAL A 265 76.06 19.23 -29.58
C VAL A 265 76.91 19.88 -28.47
N LYS A 266 76.57 19.55 -27.21
CA LYS A 266 77.51 18.93 -26.25
C LYS A 266 76.80 18.30 -25.02
N SER A 267 77.05 17.01 -24.83
CA SER A 267 77.03 16.29 -23.55
C SER A 267 78.47 16.35 -22.94
N PRO A 268 78.87 15.68 -21.82
CA PRO A 268 78.17 14.64 -21.05
C PRO A 268 78.35 14.61 -19.50
N SER A 269 77.43 13.88 -18.85
CA SER A 269 77.66 13.03 -17.64
C SER A 269 76.36 12.20 -17.46
N CYS A 270 76.29 10.88 -17.61
CA CYS A 270 77.04 9.79 -16.98
C CYS A 270 76.99 9.85 -15.43
N ALA A 271 76.67 8.78 -14.69
CA ALA A 271 76.65 7.35 -15.07
C ALA A 271 75.69 6.48 -14.21
N LEU A 272 75.33 5.28 -14.72
CA LEU A 272 75.36 3.93 -14.09
C LEU A 272 74.81 3.69 -12.64
N SER A 273 74.27 2.52 -12.25
CA SER A 273 73.91 1.26 -12.95
C SER A 273 72.88 0.43 -12.12
N LEU A 274 72.44 -0.71 -12.64
CA LEU A 274 71.47 -1.64 -12.04
C LEU A 274 72.02 -2.53 -10.90
N LYS A 275 71.08 -3.10 -10.11
CA LYS A 275 71.17 -4.37 -9.31
C LYS A 275 72.05 -4.31 -8.05
N SER A 276 71.78 -5.06 -6.96
CA SER A 276 70.60 -5.84 -6.50
C SER A 276 70.89 -6.47 -5.13
N PHE A 277 69.92 -6.63 -4.20
CA PHE A 277 69.67 -7.89 -3.46
C PHE A 277 68.43 -7.90 -2.52
N ASN A 278 68.04 -9.12 -2.14
CA ASN A 278 66.93 -9.64 -1.33
C ASN A 278 66.64 -9.06 0.09
N ARG A 279 65.43 -9.41 0.59
CA ARG A 279 64.99 -9.85 1.96
C ARG A 279 65.76 -9.33 3.22
N SER A 280 65.13 -9.00 4.35
CA SER A 280 63.71 -8.89 4.80
C SER A 280 63.70 -8.09 6.16
N GLU A 281 62.71 -8.01 7.07
CA GLU A 281 61.43 -8.71 7.32
C GLU A 281 60.53 -8.04 8.40
N GLN A 282 59.31 -8.60 8.57
CA GLN A 282 58.51 -8.72 9.81
C GLN A 282 57.80 -7.49 10.45
N LYS A 283 56.54 -7.79 10.85
CA LYS A 283 55.71 -7.22 11.93
C LYS A 283 55.00 -5.86 11.73
N GLY A 284 53.70 -5.98 11.40
CA GLY A 284 52.62 -5.14 11.92
C GLY A 284 51.51 -6.04 12.50
N PHE A 285 50.84 -5.64 13.58
CA PHE A 285 49.93 -6.52 14.36
C PHE A 285 48.44 -6.10 14.24
N TRP A 286 47.54 -6.93 14.79
CA TRP A 286 46.10 -6.94 14.47
C TRP A 286 45.16 -6.18 15.42
N LEU A 287 44.05 -5.68 14.84
CA LEU A 287 42.66 -5.60 15.33
C LEU A 287 41.78 -5.40 14.05
N LYS A 288 40.92 -6.34 13.60
CA LYS A 288 39.54 -6.65 14.02
C LYS A 288 38.65 -5.39 14.10
N GLU A 289 37.43 -5.36 13.54
CA GLU A 289 36.43 -6.42 13.26
C GLU A 289 36.07 -6.55 11.75
N GLN A 290 36.04 -7.77 11.17
CA GLN A 290 34.89 -8.68 10.96
C GLN A 290 33.77 -8.21 9.99
N LEU A 291 33.81 -8.76 8.76
CA LEU A 291 32.63 -9.18 8.00
C LEU A 291 32.98 -10.54 7.34
N ILE A 292 32.11 -11.55 7.49
CA ILE A 292 32.50 -12.95 7.27
C ILE A 292 32.20 -13.40 5.83
N MET A 293 33.24 -13.46 5.00
CA MET A 293 33.25 -14.26 3.77
C MET A 293 33.93 -15.60 4.03
N HIS A 294 33.17 -16.70 3.97
CA HIS A 294 33.71 -18.06 4.07
C HIS A 294 34.53 -18.41 2.81
N ARG A 295 35.82 -18.04 2.80
CA ARG A 295 36.79 -18.67 1.91
C ARG A 295 37.03 -20.10 2.40
N VAL A 296 36.49 -21.07 1.65
CA VAL A 296 36.94 -22.46 1.71
C VAL A 296 38.44 -22.49 1.44
N SER A 297 39.24 -23.11 2.30
CA SER A 297 40.69 -23.19 2.09
C SER A 297 41.00 -24.02 0.84
N ASP A 298 41.95 -23.57 0.02
CA ASP A 298 42.42 -24.30 -1.16
C ASP A 298 42.87 -25.75 -0.82
N GLN A 299 43.30 -25.98 0.43
CA GLN A 299 43.69 -27.28 0.98
C GLN A 299 42.53 -28.32 1.07
N LEU A 300 41.29 -27.92 0.78
CA LEU A 300 40.16 -28.85 0.63
C LEU A 300 40.02 -29.43 -0.78
N ARG A 301 40.55 -28.77 -1.83
CA ARG A 301 40.53 -29.32 -3.20
C ARG A 301 41.35 -30.60 -3.30
N ASP A 302 42.55 -30.61 -2.74
CA ASP A 302 43.48 -31.75 -2.80
C ASP A 302 43.00 -33.01 -2.04
N ARG A 303 41.89 -32.92 -1.29
CA ARG A 303 41.32 -34.02 -0.49
C ARG A 303 39.98 -34.55 -1.01
N HIS A 304 39.39 -33.92 -2.03
CA HIS A 304 38.13 -34.32 -2.64
C HIS A 304 38.26 -34.32 -4.17
N PRO A 305 38.53 -35.48 -4.81
CA PRO A 305 38.77 -35.57 -6.26
C PRO A 305 37.52 -35.35 -7.13
N TYR A 306 36.36 -35.11 -6.52
CA TYR A 306 35.12 -34.72 -7.20
C TYR A 306 35.14 -33.21 -7.44
N VAL A 307 35.92 -32.78 -8.44
CA VAL A 307 35.85 -31.41 -8.97
C VAL A 307 34.57 -31.29 -9.79
N ASP A 308 33.67 -30.39 -9.40
CA ASP A 308 32.50 -30.03 -10.22
C ASP A 308 32.96 -29.63 -11.63
N GLN A 309 32.40 -30.27 -12.65
CA GLN A 309 32.82 -30.04 -14.03
C GLN A 309 32.44 -28.62 -14.49
N PRO A 310 33.15 -28.06 -15.51
CA PRO A 310 32.74 -26.81 -16.13
C PRO A 310 31.27 -26.85 -16.59
N PHE A 311 30.54 -25.78 -16.29
CA PHE A 311 29.09 -25.69 -16.54
C PHE A 311 28.75 -25.91 -18.03
N LEU A 312 27.92 -26.91 -18.30
CA LEU A 312 27.29 -27.15 -19.60
C LEU A 312 25.90 -26.50 -19.65
N GLU A 313 25.65 -25.71 -20.70
CA GLU A 313 24.34 -25.07 -20.93
C GLU A 313 23.24 -26.04 -21.38
N SER A 314 23.62 -27.21 -21.94
CA SER A 314 22.68 -28.20 -22.47
C SER A 314 22.09 -29.12 -21.39
N TYR A 315 20.76 -29.21 -21.35
CA TYR A 315 20.01 -30.05 -20.41
C TYR A 315 20.10 -31.56 -20.73
N ASN A 316 20.11 -32.40 -19.69
CA ASN A 316 20.01 -33.87 -19.80
C ASN A 316 18.67 -34.36 -19.22
N SER A 317 17.86 -35.05 -20.04
CA SER A 317 16.54 -35.57 -19.65
C SER A 317 16.56 -36.65 -18.57
N GLN A 318 17.73 -37.17 -18.20
CA GLN A 318 17.92 -38.15 -17.11
C GLN A 318 18.47 -37.51 -15.81
N GLU A 319 18.84 -36.23 -15.80
CA GLU A 319 19.44 -35.60 -14.61
C GLU A 319 18.41 -35.17 -13.57
N VAL A 320 18.25 -36.01 -12.54
CA VAL A 320 17.69 -35.77 -11.20
C VAL A 320 16.80 -34.52 -11.07
N THR A 321 15.50 -34.75 -10.95
CA THR A 321 14.45 -33.73 -10.91
C THR A 321 14.64 -32.64 -9.84
N ARG A 322 15.32 -32.92 -8.72
CA ARG A 322 15.62 -31.92 -7.69
C ARG A 322 16.78 -31.01 -8.04
N ALA A 323 16.51 -29.71 -8.04
CA ALA A 323 17.47 -28.66 -8.33
C ALA A 323 17.87 -27.91 -7.05
N PHE A 324 19.17 -27.83 -6.76
CA PHE A 324 19.69 -27.28 -5.50
C PHE A 324 20.37 -25.91 -5.69
N GLY A 325 20.32 -25.08 -4.64
CA GLY A 325 21.02 -23.79 -4.59
C GLY A 325 20.55 -22.78 -5.63
N ALA A 326 21.47 -21.97 -6.15
CA ALA A 326 21.15 -20.84 -7.04
C ALA A 326 20.56 -21.24 -8.40
N ARG A 327 20.76 -22.49 -8.88
CA ARG A 327 20.15 -22.98 -10.13
C ARG A 327 18.73 -23.55 -9.92
N ALA A 328 18.20 -23.58 -8.70
CA ALA A 328 16.91 -24.22 -8.42
C ALA A 328 15.76 -23.62 -9.26
N ILE A 329 15.48 -22.32 -9.08
CA ILE A 329 14.43 -21.62 -9.82
C ILE A 329 14.67 -21.62 -11.35
N PRO A 330 15.90 -21.35 -11.88
CA PRO A 330 16.17 -21.51 -13.31
C PRO A 330 15.88 -22.91 -13.87
N LYS A 331 16.33 -24.00 -13.23
CA LYS A 331 16.08 -25.37 -13.73
C LYS A 331 14.59 -25.71 -13.73
N TYR A 332 13.83 -25.29 -12.71
CA TYR A 332 12.38 -25.51 -12.70
C TYR A 332 11.65 -24.64 -13.74
N ALA A 333 12.10 -23.40 -14.00
CA ALA A 333 11.56 -22.58 -15.09
C ALA A 333 11.85 -23.20 -16.48
N GLU A 334 13.08 -23.71 -16.69
CA GLU A 334 13.49 -24.43 -17.90
C GLU A 334 12.63 -25.71 -18.11
N LEU A 335 12.36 -26.47 -17.04
CA LEU A 335 11.49 -27.66 -17.06
C LEU A 335 10.04 -27.35 -17.44
N LEU A 336 9.43 -26.29 -16.89
CA LEU A 336 8.02 -25.97 -17.13
C LEU A 336 7.70 -25.61 -18.60
N VAL A 337 8.70 -25.17 -19.37
CA VAL A 337 8.59 -24.84 -20.80
C VAL A 337 8.73 -26.08 -21.69
N MET A 338 9.15 -27.24 -21.17
CA MET A 338 9.34 -28.44 -21.98
C MET A 338 8.00 -29.04 -22.46
N GLU A 339 7.82 -29.11 -23.78
CA GLU A 339 6.64 -29.68 -24.45
C GLU A 339 6.38 -31.13 -23.98
N ASN A 340 7.42 -31.98 -24.08
CA ASN A 340 7.36 -33.42 -23.82
C ASN A 340 7.60 -33.82 -22.35
N LEU A 341 7.43 -32.89 -21.39
CA LEU A 341 7.46 -33.24 -19.96
C LEU A 341 6.14 -33.92 -19.56
N ALA A 342 6.23 -35.09 -18.92
CA ALA A 342 5.07 -35.80 -18.40
C ALA A 342 4.36 -34.97 -17.31
N ASP A 343 3.02 -35.01 -17.27
CA ASP A 343 2.26 -34.17 -16.35
C ASP A 343 2.54 -34.50 -14.87
N GLU A 344 2.88 -35.74 -14.50
CA GLU A 344 3.36 -36.07 -13.15
C GLU A 344 4.61 -35.25 -12.76
N ASP A 345 5.61 -35.18 -13.63
CA ASP A 345 6.86 -34.46 -13.37
C ASP A 345 6.70 -32.95 -13.50
N ARG A 346 5.75 -32.49 -14.32
CA ARG A 346 5.29 -31.09 -14.39
C ARG A 346 4.60 -30.69 -13.07
N CYS A 347 3.72 -31.53 -12.52
CA CYS A 347 3.11 -31.34 -11.20
C CYS A 347 4.14 -31.34 -10.07
N ARG A 348 5.07 -32.30 -10.04
CA ARG A 348 6.20 -32.31 -9.08
C ARG A 348 7.05 -31.04 -9.18
N THR A 349 7.34 -30.59 -10.40
CA THR A 349 8.07 -29.33 -10.66
C THR A 349 7.32 -28.12 -10.09
N LEU A 350 6.01 -28.03 -10.30
CA LEU A 350 5.18 -26.95 -9.77
C LEU A 350 5.13 -26.97 -8.22
N GLN A 351 5.13 -28.15 -7.60
CA GLN A 351 5.18 -28.30 -6.15
C GLN A 351 6.55 -27.89 -5.57
N ASP A 352 7.66 -28.48 -6.04
CA ASP A 352 9.03 -28.16 -5.60
C ASP A 352 9.28 -26.63 -5.76
N LEU A 353 8.85 -26.04 -6.88
CA LEU A 353 8.92 -24.61 -7.15
C LEU A 353 8.13 -23.79 -6.12
N ARG A 354 6.89 -24.17 -5.82
CA ARG A 354 6.04 -23.48 -4.82
C ARG A 354 6.66 -23.50 -3.42
N GLU A 355 7.31 -24.58 -3.02
CA GLU A 355 8.01 -24.68 -1.73
C GLU A 355 9.19 -23.68 -1.66
N LEU A 356 9.97 -23.53 -2.74
CA LEU A 356 11.05 -22.54 -2.83
C LEU A 356 10.55 -21.10 -2.83
N LEU A 357 9.37 -20.83 -3.39
CA LEU A 357 8.77 -19.49 -3.42
C LEU A 357 8.34 -18.96 -2.03
N SER A 358 8.56 -19.71 -0.96
CA SER A 358 8.58 -19.18 0.41
C SER A 358 9.65 -18.07 0.63
N SER A 359 10.76 -18.10 -0.13
CA SER A 359 11.86 -17.14 0.00
C SER A 359 11.71 -15.93 -0.94
N PRO A 360 11.80 -14.67 -0.45
CA PRO A 360 11.78 -13.48 -1.30
C PRO A 360 12.82 -13.48 -2.43
N ASN A 361 14.02 -14.01 -2.16
CA ASN A 361 15.09 -14.11 -3.17
C ASN A 361 14.72 -15.09 -4.31
N PHE A 362 14.00 -16.17 -3.99
CA PHE A 362 13.51 -17.11 -5.00
C PHE A 362 12.28 -16.55 -5.74
N LYS A 363 11.40 -15.77 -5.09
CA LYS A 363 10.33 -15.02 -5.78
C LYS A 363 10.89 -14.03 -6.80
N TYR A 364 11.86 -13.20 -6.39
CA TYR A 364 12.57 -12.29 -7.30
C TYR A 364 13.17 -13.05 -8.49
N THR A 365 13.89 -14.16 -8.22
CA THR A 365 14.50 -14.99 -9.27
C THR A 365 13.47 -15.58 -10.23
N ALA A 366 12.29 -15.99 -9.74
CA ALA A 366 11.22 -16.55 -10.57
C ALA A 366 10.56 -15.49 -11.46
N ILE A 367 10.34 -14.28 -10.95
CA ILE A 367 9.82 -13.15 -11.73
C ILE A 367 10.84 -12.77 -12.82
N MET A 368 12.14 -12.74 -12.50
CA MET A 368 13.23 -12.50 -13.46
C MET A 368 13.42 -13.65 -14.48
N LYS A 369 12.82 -14.81 -14.24
CA LYS A 369 12.77 -15.96 -15.16
C LYS A 369 11.41 -16.12 -15.86
N GLU A 370 10.57 -15.07 -15.83
CA GLU A 370 9.25 -15.01 -16.47
C GLU A 370 8.25 -16.12 -16.04
N VAL A 371 8.51 -16.81 -14.91
CA VAL A 371 7.73 -17.96 -14.40
C VAL A 371 6.23 -17.68 -14.28
N MET A 372 5.85 -16.44 -13.94
CA MET A 372 4.45 -16.01 -13.90
C MET A 372 3.71 -16.26 -15.22
N PHE A 373 4.36 -16.02 -16.36
CA PHE A 373 3.78 -16.22 -17.69
C PHE A 373 3.76 -17.70 -18.08
N THR A 374 4.86 -18.43 -17.84
CA THR A 374 4.90 -19.89 -18.05
C THR A 374 3.79 -20.60 -17.27
N CYS A 375 3.57 -20.21 -16.01
CA CYS A 375 2.46 -20.73 -15.23
C CYS A 375 1.10 -20.29 -15.79
N ALA A 376 0.92 -19.03 -16.19
CA ALA A 376 -0.32 -18.57 -16.83
C ALA A 376 -0.68 -19.39 -18.07
N ASP A 377 0.30 -19.71 -18.93
CA ASP A 377 0.10 -20.58 -20.09
C ASP A 377 -0.24 -22.03 -19.67
N LEU A 378 0.49 -22.59 -18.69
CA LEU A 378 0.21 -23.93 -18.14
C LEU A 378 -1.16 -24.06 -17.46
N THR A 379 -1.79 -22.97 -17.02
CA THR A 379 -3.20 -23.00 -16.59
C THR A 379 -4.20 -23.26 -17.73
N GLN A 380 -3.74 -23.53 -18.95
CA GLN A 380 -4.53 -24.03 -20.09
C GLN A 380 -4.21 -25.50 -20.42
N SER A 381 -3.42 -26.21 -19.59
CA SER A 381 -3.12 -27.64 -19.77
C SER A 381 -4.37 -28.52 -19.67
N ILE A 382 -4.33 -29.67 -20.36
CA ILE A 382 -5.38 -30.71 -20.30
C ILE A 382 -5.46 -31.29 -18.88
N SER A 383 -4.32 -31.53 -18.22
CA SER A 383 -4.29 -31.98 -16.82
C SER A 383 -4.73 -30.88 -15.86
N ALA A 384 -5.80 -31.17 -15.10
CA ALA A 384 -6.32 -30.29 -14.05
C ALA A 384 -5.31 -30.06 -12.92
N GLU A 385 -4.52 -31.08 -12.58
CA GLU A 385 -3.46 -31.00 -11.57
C GLU A 385 -2.40 -29.98 -11.96
N VAL A 386 -2.02 -29.95 -13.25
CA VAL A 386 -1.10 -28.94 -13.81
C VAL A 386 -1.75 -27.55 -13.80
N ARG A 387 -3.04 -27.42 -14.14
CA ARG A 387 -3.74 -26.12 -14.06
C ARG A 387 -3.78 -25.57 -12.63
N ALA A 388 -4.15 -26.39 -11.66
CA ALA A 388 -4.19 -26.02 -10.24
C ALA A 388 -2.79 -25.70 -9.69
N GLY A 389 -1.78 -26.54 -9.98
CA GLY A 389 -0.40 -26.33 -9.55
C GLY A 389 0.19 -25.02 -10.09
N ALA A 390 -0.03 -24.72 -11.38
CA ALA A 390 0.42 -23.49 -12.00
C ALA A 390 -0.26 -22.25 -11.40
N ALA A 391 -1.58 -22.32 -11.15
CA ALA A 391 -2.31 -21.25 -10.49
C ALA A 391 -1.83 -21.00 -9.04
N LEU A 392 -1.48 -22.05 -8.29
CA LEU A 392 -0.89 -21.92 -6.94
C LEU A 392 0.53 -21.33 -6.95
N VAL A 393 1.32 -21.59 -7.99
CA VAL A 393 2.62 -20.90 -8.21
C VAL A 393 2.39 -19.42 -8.49
N MET A 394 1.47 -19.06 -9.39
CA MET A 394 1.10 -17.65 -9.65
C MET A 394 0.64 -16.94 -8.36
N ALA A 395 -0.27 -17.54 -7.60
CA ALA A 395 -0.73 -17.01 -6.32
C ALA A 395 0.42 -16.74 -5.35
N SER A 396 1.43 -17.61 -5.31
CA SER A 396 2.60 -17.46 -4.43
C SER A 396 3.52 -16.29 -4.85
N LEU A 397 3.58 -15.98 -6.15
CA LEU A 397 4.37 -14.87 -6.70
C LEU A 397 3.72 -13.49 -6.51
N ILE A 398 2.39 -13.40 -6.48
CA ILE A 398 1.65 -12.12 -6.28
C ILE A 398 1.99 -11.48 -4.93
N LEU A 399 2.30 -12.28 -3.91
CA LEU A 399 2.78 -11.82 -2.60
C LEU A 399 4.26 -11.38 -2.65
N PHE A 400 4.66 -10.60 -3.65
CA PHE A 400 6.00 -10.02 -3.79
C PHE A 400 5.90 -8.65 -4.46
N GLU A 401 6.05 -7.60 -3.65
CA GLU A 401 6.09 -6.22 -4.13
C GLU A 401 7.37 -5.96 -4.93
N MET A 402 7.27 -5.14 -5.97
CA MET A 402 8.40 -4.70 -6.81
C MET A 402 8.47 -3.17 -6.83
N ASP A 403 9.68 -2.61 -6.94
CA ASP A 403 9.92 -1.16 -7.06
C ASP A 403 9.21 -0.45 -8.24
N THR A 404 8.56 -1.20 -9.15
CA THR A 404 7.90 -0.69 -10.36
C THR A 404 6.55 -1.36 -10.59
N PRO A 405 5.46 -0.60 -10.85
CA PRO A 405 4.18 -1.15 -11.33
C PRO A 405 4.37 -2.00 -12.60
N ASN A 406 3.56 -3.04 -12.75
CA ASN A 406 3.85 -4.12 -13.69
C ASN A 406 2.63 -4.56 -14.52
N ASP A 407 1.85 -3.58 -14.98
CA ASP A 407 0.53 -3.63 -15.63
C ASP A 407 0.25 -4.90 -16.46
N LEU A 408 1.20 -5.32 -17.31
CA LEU A 408 1.09 -6.52 -18.16
C LEU A 408 0.94 -7.85 -17.40
N SER A 409 1.53 -7.99 -16.21
CA SER A 409 1.35 -9.20 -15.38
C SER A 409 0.08 -9.12 -14.56
N ASP A 410 -0.35 -7.91 -14.20
CA ASP A 410 -1.56 -7.66 -13.42
C ASP A 410 -2.80 -7.98 -14.27
N GLU A 411 -2.77 -7.62 -15.57
CA GLU A 411 -3.77 -8.07 -16.54
C GLU A 411 -3.74 -9.59 -16.77
N VAL A 412 -2.56 -10.22 -16.92
CA VAL A 412 -2.45 -11.68 -17.11
C VAL A 412 -2.91 -12.46 -15.87
N VAL A 413 -2.59 -11.98 -14.67
CA VAL A 413 -3.06 -12.54 -13.39
C VAL A 413 -4.58 -12.48 -13.30
N LEU A 414 -5.19 -11.32 -13.51
CA LEU A 414 -6.65 -11.16 -13.45
C LEU A 414 -7.37 -11.98 -14.53
N THR A 415 -6.85 -11.99 -15.75
CA THR A 415 -7.46 -12.69 -16.89
C THR A 415 -7.39 -14.21 -16.70
N THR A 416 -6.24 -14.73 -16.26
CA THR A 416 -6.07 -16.14 -15.89
C THR A 416 -6.98 -16.53 -14.73
N ALA A 417 -6.96 -15.77 -13.63
CA ALA A 417 -7.78 -16.07 -12.45
C ALA A 417 -9.28 -16.06 -12.77
N THR A 418 -9.75 -15.11 -13.59
CA THR A 418 -11.17 -15.03 -14.00
C THR A 418 -11.57 -16.21 -14.88
N ARG A 419 -10.68 -16.73 -15.73
CA ARG A 419 -10.93 -17.94 -16.52
C ARG A 419 -11.03 -19.18 -15.62
N LEU A 420 -10.16 -19.31 -14.62
CA LEU A 420 -10.13 -20.47 -13.71
C LEU A 420 -11.38 -20.59 -12.81
N LEU A 421 -12.15 -19.51 -12.64
CA LEU A 421 -13.45 -19.56 -11.96
C LEU A 421 -14.52 -20.35 -12.74
N GLY A 422 -14.30 -20.60 -14.04
CA GLY A 422 -15.17 -21.37 -14.92
C GLY A 422 -14.59 -22.72 -15.34
N ASP A 423 -13.62 -23.26 -14.60
CA ASP A 423 -13.12 -24.62 -14.78
C ASP A 423 -14.09 -25.65 -14.18
N ASP A 424 -14.13 -26.86 -14.73
CA ASP A 424 -15.02 -27.93 -14.25
C ASP A 424 -14.51 -28.56 -12.93
N GLU A 425 -13.21 -28.42 -12.62
CA GLU A 425 -12.54 -29.13 -11.52
C GLU A 425 -12.35 -28.26 -10.26
N GLU A 426 -12.82 -28.76 -9.10
CA GLU A 426 -12.88 -27.96 -7.84
C GLU A 426 -11.50 -27.42 -7.43
N ASP A 427 -10.44 -28.22 -7.52
CA ASP A 427 -9.09 -27.78 -7.14
C ASP A 427 -8.53 -26.68 -8.07
N VAL A 428 -8.95 -26.64 -9.33
CA VAL A 428 -8.56 -25.58 -10.27
C VAL A 428 -9.30 -24.28 -9.95
N VAL A 429 -10.61 -24.36 -9.69
CA VAL A 429 -11.43 -23.22 -9.23
C VAL A 429 -10.91 -22.69 -7.90
N ALA A 430 -10.56 -23.58 -6.95
CA ALA A 430 -9.99 -23.21 -5.67
C ALA A 430 -8.63 -22.50 -5.81
N ALA A 431 -7.76 -22.96 -6.70
CA ALA A 431 -6.50 -22.30 -7.00
C ALA A 431 -6.70 -20.93 -7.69
N GLY A 432 -7.70 -20.80 -8.56
CA GLY A 432 -8.15 -19.52 -9.12
C GLY A 432 -8.61 -18.54 -8.04
N CYS A 433 -9.39 -19.00 -7.05
CA CYS A 433 -9.76 -18.19 -5.89
C CYS A 433 -8.54 -17.79 -5.03
N CYS A 434 -7.55 -18.67 -4.85
CA CYS A 434 -6.31 -18.35 -4.12
C CYS A 434 -5.51 -17.20 -4.78
N ILE A 435 -5.55 -17.08 -6.11
CA ILE A 435 -4.98 -15.91 -6.82
C ILE A 435 -5.68 -14.62 -6.39
N PHE A 436 -7.03 -14.60 -6.37
CA PHE A 436 -7.79 -13.43 -5.95
C PHE A 436 -7.62 -13.10 -4.46
N ILE A 437 -7.52 -14.09 -3.57
CA ILE A 437 -7.23 -13.89 -2.15
C ILE A 437 -5.88 -13.17 -2.00
N ASN A 438 -4.82 -13.72 -2.58
CA ASN A 438 -3.47 -13.17 -2.46
C ASN A 438 -3.35 -11.77 -3.09
N LEU A 439 -4.06 -11.50 -4.18
CA LEU A 439 -4.16 -10.17 -4.79
C LEU A 439 -4.83 -9.17 -3.83
N THR A 440 -5.95 -9.55 -3.21
CA THR A 440 -6.77 -8.67 -2.35
C THR A 440 -6.23 -8.47 -0.93
N ILE A 441 -5.11 -9.10 -0.56
CA ILE A 441 -4.37 -8.79 0.68
C ILE A 441 -3.81 -7.35 0.65
N SER A 442 -3.47 -6.81 -0.53
CA SER A 442 -3.06 -5.42 -0.71
C SER A 442 -4.23 -4.49 -1.08
N ASN A 443 -4.16 -3.21 -0.69
CA ASN A 443 -5.16 -2.22 -1.13
C ASN A 443 -5.10 -1.99 -2.65
N GLU A 444 -3.91 -2.02 -3.23
CA GLU A 444 -3.69 -1.82 -4.67
C GLU A 444 -4.28 -2.98 -5.49
N GLY A 445 -4.08 -4.23 -5.08
CA GLY A 445 -4.71 -5.39 -5.70
C GLY A 445 -6.23 -5.42 -5.56
N CYS A 446 -6.79 -4.90 -4.45
CA CYS A 446 -8.23 -4.66 -4.35
C CYS A 446 -8.72 -3.60 -5.34
N LEU A 447 -7.99 -2.50 -5.53
CA LEU A 447 -8.33 -1.47 -6.52
C LEU A 447 -8.21 -2.01 -7.96
N LEU A 448 -7.18 -2.79 -8.26
CA LEU A 448 -7.00 -3.47 -9.54
C LEU A 448 -8.19 -4.39 -9.85
N LEU A 449 -8.59 -5.23 -8.89
CA LEU A 449 -9.75 -6.11 -9.03
C LEU A 449 -11.07 -5.32 -9.17
N ALA A 450 -11.28 -4.29 -8.34
CA ALA A 450 -12.49 -3.45 -8.37
C ALA A 450 -12.70 -2.73 -9.71
N ASN A 451 -11.61 -2.42 -10.43
CA ASN A 451 -11.65 -1.82 -11.76
C ASN A 451 -11.88 -2.85 -12.89
N LYS A 452 -11.57 -4.13 -12.70
CA LYS A 452 -11.79 -5.19 -13.70
C LYS A 452 -13.21 -5.76 -13.57
N ILE A 453 -14.20 -4.99 -14.02
CA ILE A 453 -15.65 -5.29 -13.92
C ILE A 453 -15.99 -6.74 -14.32
N SER A 454 -15.36 -7.31 -15.35
CA SER A 454 -15.59 -8.71 -15.76
C SER A 454 -15.22 -9.73 -14.68
N ALA A 455 -14.10 -9.54 -13.97
CA ALA A 455 -13.67 -10.42 -12.90
C ALA A 455 -14.64 -10.40 -11.70
N VAL A 456 -15.05 -9.19 -11.28
CA VAL A 456 -16.03 -9.04 -10.18
C VAL A 456 -17.40 -9.57 -10.58
N THR A 457 -17.80 -9.42 -11.86
CA THR A 457 -19.04 -10.01 -12.39
C THR A 457 -19.01 -11.53 -12.28
N THR A 458 -17.91 -12.19 -12.66
CA THR A 458 -17.79 -13.66 -12.53
C THR A 458 -17.84 -14.09 -11.06
N LEU A 459 -17.03 -13.47 -10.18
CA LEU A 459 -17.02 -13.75 -8.73
C LEU A 459 -18.41 -13.61 -8.09
N ALA A 460 -19.13 -12.52 -8.41
CA ALA A 460 -20.48 -12.30 -7.92
C ALA A 460 -21.46 -13.34 -8.47
N ASN A 461 -21.42 -13.62 -9.77
CA ASN A 461 -22.32 -14.57 -10.42
C ASN A 461 -22.22 -15.99 -9.85
N MET A 462 -21.02 -16.45 -9.45
CA MET A 462 -20.88 -17.75 -8.78
C MET A 462 -21.74 -17.84 -7.51
N LEU A 463 -21.77 -16.78 -6.71
CA LEU A 463 -22.53 -16.71 -5.45
C LEU A 463 -24.02 -16.40 -5.63
N THR A 464 -24.42 -15.78 -6.76
CA THR A 464 -25.79 -15.26 -6.94
C THR A 464 -26.65 -15.99 -7.98
N THR A 465 -26.05 -16.71 -8.94
CA THR A 465 -26.81 -17.41 -10.00
C THR A 465 -27.44 -18.72 -9.52
N GLN A 466 -26.92 -19.33 -8.45
CA GLN A 466 -27.45 -20.56 -7.87
C GLN A 466 -27.40 -20.56 -6.34
N PRO A 467 -28.21 -21.41 -5.65
CA PRO A 467 -28.12 -21.56 -4.21
C PRO A 467 -26.74 -22.08 -3.79
N LEU A 468 -26.14 -21.50 -2.74
CA LEU A 468 -24.79 -21.88 -2.26
C LEU A 468 -24.66 -23.38 -1.90
N SER A 469 -25.77 -24.09 -1.64
CA SER A 469 -25.79 -25.54 -1.43
C SER A 469 -25.53 -26.38 -2.69
N LYS A 470 -25.35 -25.75 -3.86
CA LYS A 470 -24.88 -26.39 -5.10
C LYS A 470 -23.38 -26.18 -5.36
N LEU A 471 -22.73 -25.28 -4.62
CA LEU A 471 -21.29 -25.08 -4.69
C LEU A 471 -20.59 -25.97 -3.67
N PRO A 472 -19.36 -26.46 -3.94
CA PRO A 472 -18.54 -27.07 -2.90
C PRO A 472 -18.24 -26.06 -1.78
N THR A 473 -18.30 -26.52 -0.53
CA THR A 473 -18.16 -25.65 0.65
C THR A 473 -16.86 -24.85 0.64
N ARG A 474 -15.75 -25.46 0.21
CA ARG A 474 -14.43 -24.84 0.06
C ARG A 474 -14.46 -23.65 -0.91
N ILE A 475 -15.18 -23.77 -2.04
CA ILE A 475 -15.32 -22.67 -3.01
C ILE A 475 -16.15 -21.53 -2.41
N VAL A 476 -17.20 -21.82 -1.65
CA VAL A 476 -17.99 -20.80 -0.94
C VAL A 476 -17.14 -20.06 0.10
N GLU A 477 -16.32 -20.78 0.86
CA GLU A 477 -15.40 -20.19 1.84
C GLU A 477 -14.40 -19.22 1.19
N LEU A 478 -13.72 -19.67 0.13
CA LEU A 478 -12.74 -18.87 -0.60
C LEU A 478 -13.37 -17.64 -1.29
N LEU A 479 -14.55 -17.78 -1.91
CA LEU A 479 -15.24 -16.65 -2.56
C LEU A 479 -15.68 -15.58 -1.55
N VAL A 480 -16.11 -15.98 -0.35
CA VAL A 480 -16.50 -15.04 0.71
C VAL A 480 -15.27 -14.35 1.32
N GLU A 481 -14.11 -15.01 1.37
CA GLU A 481 -12.83 -14.38 1.73
C GLU A 481 -12.39 -13.32 0.71
N VAL A 482 -12.46 -13.63 -0.60
CA VAL A 482 -12.20 -12.65 -1.68
C VAL A 482 -13.11 -11.42 -1.53
N LEU A 483 -14.40 -11.60 -1.24
CA LEU A 483 -15.32 -10.48 -1.00
C LEU A 483 -14.98 -9.71 0.28
N ALA A 484 -14.59 -10.37 1.38
CA ALA A 484 -14.21 -9.69 2.62
C ALA A 484 -12.96 -8.80 2.44
N ASN A 485 -11.97 -9.29 1.69
CA ASN A 485 -10.75 -8.55 1.37
C ASN A 485 -11.01 -7.41 0.36
N LEU A 486 -11.78 -7.68 -0.71
CA LEU A 486 -12.14 -6.69 -1.72
C LEU A 486 -12.97 -5.53 -1.13
N THR A 487 -13.96 -5.83 -0.30
CA THR A 487 -14.83 -4.82 0.31
C THR A 487 -14.14 -3.93 1.36
N ARG A 488 -12.94 -4.30 1.83
CA ARG A 488 -12.15 -3.49 2.79
C ARG A 488 -11.78 -2.11 2.24
N VAL A 489 -11.64 -1.96 0.93
CA VAL A 489 -11.44 -0.66 0.27
C VAL A 489 -12.75 -0.13 -0.31
N TYR A 490 -12.92 1.19 -0.28
CA TYR A 490 -14.12 1.90 -0.74
C TYR A 490 -14.56 1.42 -2.14
N GLU A 491 -13.72 1.58 -3.18
CA GLU A 491 -14.08 1.20 -4.54
C GLU A 491 -14.43 -0.30 -4.70
N GLY A 492 -13.81 -1.19 -3.93
CA GLY A 492 -14.16 -2.61 -3.92
C GLY A 492 -15.56 -2.86 -3.36
N ALA A 493 -15.91 -2.24 -2.23
CA ALA A 493 -17.27 -2.29 -1.69
C ALA A 493 -18.29 -1.59 -2.61
N ARG A 494 -17.93 -0.48 -3.26
CA ARG A 494 -18.77 0.20 -4.26
C ARG A 494 -19.06 -0.68 -5.48
N THR A 495 -18.09 -1.48 -5.93
CA THR A 495 -18.29 -2.43 -7.03
C THR A 495 -19.08 -3.65 -6.58
N CYS A 496 -18.77 -4.25 -5.42
CA CYS A 496 -19.56 -5.36 -4.86
C CYS A 496 -21.04 -5.01 -4.63
N ALA A 497 -21.34 -3.78 -4.19
CA ALA A 497 -22.70 -3.28 -3.95
C ALA A 497 -23.59 -3.20 -5.21
N GLN A 498 -23.01 -3.29 -6.42
CA GLN A 498 -23.77 -3.33 -7.68
C GLN A 498 -24.34 -4.73 -8.00
N TYR A 499 -23.97 -5.75 -7.22
CA TYR A 499 -24.39 -7.14 -7.40
C TYR A 499 -25.14 -7.64 -6.15
N PRO A 500 -26.09 -8.60 -6.28
CA PRO A 500 -26.93 -9.05 -5.16
C PRO A 500 -26.23 -9.98 -4.16
N VAL A 501 -24.93 -9.77 -3.89
CA VAL A 501 -24.06 -10.62 -3.04
C VAL A 501 -24.42 -10.59 -1.55
N ILE A 502 -25.16 -9.57 -1.09
CA ILE A 502 -25.62 -9.46 0.31
C ILE A 502 -26.49 -10.67 0.69
N LYS A 503 -27.40 -11.10 -0.20
CA LYS A 503 -28.35 -12.19 0.04
C LYS A 503 -27.68 -13.56 0.26
N PRO A 504 -26.74 -14.04 -0.58
CA PRO A 504 -26.01 -15.28 -0.31
C PRO A 504 -25.14 -15.18 0.96
N VAL A 505 -24.46 -14.05 1.21
CA VAL A 505 -23.66 -13.85 2.43
C VAL A 505 -24.52 -13.95 3.71
N LEU A 506 -25.68 -13.28 3.75
CA LEU A 506 -26.62 -13.39 4.86
C LEU A 506 -27.18 -14.81 5.04
N SER A 507 -27.24 -15.62 3.98
CA SER A 507 -27.69 -17.02 4.08
C SER A 507 -26.73 -17.91 4.89
N LEU A 508 -25.44 -17.55 4.94
CA LEU A 508 -24.42 -18.19 5.79
C LEU A 508 -24.58 -17.75 7.26
N ILE A 509 -24.69 -16.44 7.50
CA ILE A 509 -24.94 -15.87 8.85
C ILE A 509 -26.23 -16.42 9.47
N LYS A 510 -27.25 -16.71 8.64
CA LYS A 510 -28.51 -17.36 9.07
C LYS A 510 -28.33 -18.79 9.60
N LYS A 511 -27.26 -19.49 9.22
CA LYS A 511 -26.94 -20.87 9.65
C LYS A 511 -25.56 -20.99 10.32
N PRO A 512 -25.30 -20.28 11.43
CA PRO A 512 -23.95 -20.16 12.00
C PRO A 512 -23.46 -21.44 12.70
N ARG A 513 -24.29 -22.49 12.80
CA ARG A 513 -23.89 -23.82 13.29
C ARG A 513 -23.34 -24.74 12.18
N THR A 514 -23.48 -24.37 10.90
CA THR A 514 -23.08 -25.20 9.75
C THR A 514 -21.95 -24.57 8.91
N CYS A 515 -21.37 -23.46 9.38
CA CYS A 515 -20.26 -22.76 8.72
C CYS A 515 -19.04 -22.77 9.66
N ARG A 516 -17.81 -22.61 9.12
CA ARG A 516 -16.63 -22.35 9.95
C ARG A 516 -16.70 -20.94 10.54
N ALA A 517 -16.01 -20.71 11.65
CA ALA A 517 -15.93 -19.39 12.27
C ALA A 517 -15.36 -18.33 11.30
N GLU A 518 -14.36 -18.69 10.50
CA GLU A 518 -13.75 -17.84 9.48
C GLU A 518 -14.75 -17.44 8.38
N THR A 519 -15.57 -18.38 7.89
CA THR A 519 -16.62 -18.08 6.90
C THR A 519 -17.62 -17.05 7.42
N LEU A 520 -17.98 -17.14 8.71
CA LEU A 520 -18.90 -16.21 9.38
C LEU A 520 -18.25 -14.86 9.67
N LEU A 521 -16.95 -14.85 9.98
CA LEU A 521 -16.13 -13.66 10.19
C LEU A 521 -16.00 -12.87 8.88
N HIS A 522 -15.61 -13.52 7.78
CA HIS A 522 -15.57 -12.93 6.45
C HIS A 522 -16.96 -12.47 5.99
N SER A 523 -18.02 -13.25 6.25
CA SER A 523 -19.40 -12.84 5.98
C SER A 523 -19.77 -11.55 6.73
N ALA A 524 -19.45 -11.45 8.02
CA ALA A 524 -19.73 -10.28 8.83
C ALA A 524 -18.87 -9.06 8.42
N MET A 525 -17.63 -9.27 7.98
CA MET A 525 -16.81 -8.21 7.36
C MET A 525 -17.47 -7.66 6.10
N VAL A 526 -17.93 -8.52 5.18
CA VAL A 526 -18.65 -8.06 3.97
C VAL A 526 -19.84 -7.19 4.33
N ILE A 527 -20.70 -7.62 5.28
CA ILE A 527 -21.85 -6.84 5.74
C ILE A 527 -21.43 -5.50 6.37
N THR A 528 -20.38 -5.50 7.21
CA THR A 528 -19.83 -4.28 7.82
C THR A 528 -19.36 -3.28 6.76
N ASN A 529 -18.62 -3.79 5.75
CA ASN A 529 -17.98 -2.97 4.74
C ASN A 529 -18.99 -2.40 3.74
N VAL A 530 -19.93 -3.21 3.21
CA VAL A 530 -20.95 -2.69 2.27
C VAL A 530 -21.96 -1.76 2.96
N ALA A 531 -22.15 -1.87 4.28
CA ALA A 531 -22.94 -0.92 5.06
C ALA A 531 -22.34 0.50 5.12
N ALA A 532 -21.13 0.73 4.59
CA ALA A 532 -20.62 2.08 4.33
C ALA A 532 -21.41 2.83 3.23
N TYR A 533 -22.17 2.12 2.39
CA TYR A 533 -22.99 2.70 1.31
C TYR A 533 -24.46 2.69 1.69
N ASP A 534 -25.14 3.83 1.63
CA ASP A 534 -26.53 3.91 2.09
C ASP A 534 -27.50 3.02 1.32
N GLN A 535 -27.25 2.74 0.03
CA GLN A 535 -28.10 1.79 -0.70
C GLN A 535 -27.89 0.35 -0.23
N ALA A 536 -26.66 -0.16 -0.25
CA ALA A 536 -26.35 -1.51 0.24
C ALA A 536 -26.69 -1.69 1.75
N LYS A 537 -26.59 -0.63 2.56
CA LYS A 537 -27.05 -0.57 3.95
C LYS A 537 -28.57 -0.80 4.03
N ARG A 538 -29.38 -0.08 3.24
CA ARG A 538 -30.84 -0.29 3.15
C ARG A 538 -31.17 -1.70 2.66
N ASP A 539 -30.50 -2.16 1.61
CA ASP A 539 -30.72 -3.50 1.03
C ASP A 539 -30.40 -4.61 2.05
N ALA A 540 -29.33 -4.45 2.84
CA ALA A 540 -29.00 -5.35 3.95
C ALA A 540 -30.06 -5.31 5.07
N ILE A 541 -30.56 -4.12 5.45
CA ILE A 541 -31.63 -3.97 6.46
C ILE A 541 -32.92 -4.66 5.98
N GLN A 542 -33.30 -4.49 4.71
CA GLN A 542 -34.45 -5.15 4.09
C GLN A 542 -34.30 -6.69 3.99
N LEU A 543 -33.07 -7.20 4.04
CA LEU A 543 -32.75 -8.63 4.08
C LEU A 543 -32.53 -9.14 5.53
N ASP A 544 -33.04 -8.43 6.53
CA ASP A 544 -32.96 -8.75 7.96
C ASP A 544 -31.52 -8.86 8.52
N ALA A 545 -30.53 -8.21 7.91
CA ALA A 545 -29.12 -8.33 8.32
C ALA A 545 -28.88 -8.06 9.81
N VAL A 546 -29.58 -7.09 10.39
CA VAL A 546 -29.51 -6.75 11.82
C VAL A 546 -29.95 -7.93 12.70
N GLU A 547 -31.12 -8.48 12.41
CA GLU A 547 -31.67 -9.65 13.12
C GLU A 547 -30.76 -10.87 12.96
N LEU A 548 -30.26 -11.12 11.75
CA LEU A 548 -29.39 -12.27 11.47
C LEU A 548 -28.03 -12.16 12.16
N CYS A 549 -27.39 -10.99 12.14
CA CYS A 549 -26.12 -10.77 12.83
C CYS A 549 -26.28 -10.87 14.36
N LEU A 550 -27.34 -10.32 14.94
CA LEU A 550 -27.63 -10.45 16.38
C LEU A 550 -27.93 -11.92 16.76
N LYS A 551 -28.74 -12.64 15.98
CA LYS A 551 -29.03 -14.07 16.20
C LYS A 551 -27.83 -15.00 15.93
N ALA A 552 -26.80 -14.52 15.24
CA ALA A 552 -25.50 -15.19 15.15
C ALA A 552 -24.62 -14.85 16.36
N LEU A 553 -24.53 -13.58 16.74
CA LEU A 553 -23.79 -13.08 17.90
C LEU A 553 -24.19 -13.80 19.19
N SER A 554 -25.49 -13.91 19.50
CA SER A 554 -25.96 -14.65 20.68
C SER A 554 -25.51 -16.11 20.68
N LYS A 555 -25.38 -16.75 19.50
CA LYS A 555 -24.89 -18.15 19.40
C LYS A 555 -23.37 -18.24 19.59
N VAL A 556 -22.61 -17.23 19.16
CA VAL A 556 -21.16 -17.14 19.42
C VAL A 556 -20.89 -16.90 20.91
N LEU A 557 -21.65 -16.00 21.55
CA LEU A 557 -21.56 -15.73 22.99
C LEU A 557 -21.97 -16.95 23.84
N LEU A 558 -23.02 -17.68 23.45
CA LEU A 558 -23.43 -18.94 24.09
C LEU A 558 -22.56 -20.16 23.74
N GLY A 559 -21.45 -20.00 22.99
CA GLY A 559 -20.52 -21.09 22.65
C GLY A 559 -21.09 -22.13 21.67
N GLN A 560 -22.17 -21.80 20.96
CA GLN A 560 -22.91 -22.70 20.06
C GLN A 560 -22.37 -22.68 18.62
N VAL A 561 -21.26 -21.98 18.36
CA VAL A 561 -20.57 -21.90 17.06
C VAL A 561 -19.17 -22.50 17.24
N ARG A 562 -18.78 -23.43 16.36
CA ARG A 562 -17.49 -24.13 16.45
C ARG A 562 -16.35 -23.16 16.16
N CYS A 563 -15.60 -22.81 17.21
CA CYS A 563 -14.38 -22.00 17.16
C CYS A 563 -13.27 -22.80 17.85
N GLU A 564 -12.16 -23.05 17.16
CA GLU A 564 -11.04 -23.86 17.68
C GLU A 564 -10.11 -23.06 18.62
N LEU A 565 -10.06 -21.75 18.43
CA LEU A 565 -9.21 -20.80 19.14
C LEU A 565 -10.07 -19.67 19.72
N VAL A 566 -9.67 -19.14 20.88
CA VAL A 566 -10.41 -18.06 21.57
C VAL A 566 -10.29 -16.76 20.78
N GLU A 567 -9.12 -16.48 20.23
CA GLU A 567 -8.80 -15.32 19.41
C GLU A 567 -9.71 -15.24 18.17
N LYS A 568 -9.98 -16.39 17.52
CA LYS A 568 -10.91 -16.47 16.38
C LYS A 568 -12.38 -16.21 16.80
N ARG A 569 -12.74 -16.54 18.05
CA ARG A 569 -14.09 -16.29 18.62
C ARG A 569 -14.26 -14.82 18.99
N ASP A 570 -13.26 -14.20 19.62
CA ASP A 570 -13.21 -12.78 19.95
C ASP A 570 -13.28 -11.93 18.67
N GLU A 571 -12.56 -12.32 17.61
CA GLU A 571 -12.57 -11.62 16.33
C GLU A 571 -13.90 -11.79 15.56
N LEU A 572 -14.48 -13.00 15.53
CA LEU A 572 -15.83 -13.22 15.01
C LEU A 572 -16.87 -12.37 15.77
N THR A 573 -16.74 -12.25 17.09
CA THR A 573 -17.58 -11.38 17.93
C THR A 573 -17.40 -9.91 17.54
N ARG A 574 -16.15 -9.45 17.36
CA ARG A 574 -15.83 -8.10 16.90
C ARG A 574 -16.47 -7.78 15.54
N CYS A 575 -16.38 -8.68 14.56
CA CYS A 575 -16.96 -8.48 13.23
C CYS A 575 -18.50 -8.50 13.26
N LEU A 576 -19.13 -9.37 14.05
CA LEU A 576 -20.59 -9.39 14.18
C LEU A 576 -21.14 -8.12 14.85
N VAL A 577 -20.50 -7.63 15.91
CA VAL A 577 -20.90 -6.36 16.56
C VAL A 577 -20.61 -5.17 15.63
N ALA A 578 -19.50 -5.18 14.88
CA ALA A 578 -19.19 -4.13 13.89
C ALA A 578 -20.24 -4.06 12.77
N ALA A 579 -20.73 -5.20 12.28
CA ALA A 579 -21.79 -5.26 11.27
C ALA A 579 -23.10 -4.62 11.79
N VAL A 580 -23.52 -4.96 13.00
CA VAL A 580 -24.71 -4.37 13.63
C VAL A 580 -24.50 -2.87 13.88
N MET A 581 -23.32 -2.45 14.33
CA MET A 581 -22.97 -1.04 14.54
C MET A 581 -23.10 -0.23 13.25
N ALA A 582 -22.51 -0.69 12.15
CA ALA A 582 -22.55 -0.01 10.85
C ALA A 582 -24.00 0.13 10.32
N LEU A 583 -24.80 -0.94 10.44
CA LEU A 583 -26.22 -0.92 10.08
C LEU A 583 -27.04 0.02 10.99
N SER A 584 -26.73 0.08 12.29
CA SER A 584 -27.43 0.92 13.28
C SER A 584 -27.31 2.44 13.06
N THR A 585 -26.49 2.87 12.09
CA THR A 585 -26.44 4.26 11.64
C THR A 585 -27.71 4.69 10.90
N ALA A 586 -28.47 3.76 10.32
CA ALA A 586 -29.78 4.02 9.74
C ALA A 586 -30.91 3.87 10.79
N GLU A 587 -31.92 4.75 10.73
CA GLU A 587 -33.03 4.76 11.68
C GLU A 587 -33.85 3.46 11.63
N ASP A 588 -34.12 2.95 10.42
CA ASP A 588 -34.84 1.68 10.17
C ASP A 588 -34.25 0.50 10.96
N ALA A 589 -32.91 0.43 11.05
CA ALA A 589 -32.20 -0.64 11.75
C ALA A 589 -32.41 -0.61 13.27
N LYS A 590 -32.53 0.58 13.87
CA LYS A 590 -32.58 0.77 15.33
C LYS A 590 -33.72 -0.02 15.98
N SER A 591 -34.85 -0.12 15.28
CA SER A 591 -36.00 -0.93 15.67
C SER A 591 -35.64 -2.40 15.92
N ARG A 592 -34.89 -3.02 15.00
CA ARG A 592 -34.44 -4.43 15.09
C ARG A 592 -33.29 -4.61 16.09
N VAL A 593 -32.47 -3.58 16.31
CA VAL A 593 -31.45 -3.55 17.39
C VAL A 593 -32.11 -3.59 18.77
N ILE A 594 -33.22 -2.87 18.97
CA ILE A 594 -33.97 -2.92 20.24
C ILE A 594 -34.65 -4.29 20.42
N GLU A 595 -35.19 -4.87 19.34
CA GLU A 595 -35.89 -6.16 19.36
C GLU A 595 -34.98 -7.36 19.72
N PHE A 596 -33.77 -7.44 19.15
CA PHE A 596 -32.88 -8.59 19.30
C PHE A 596 -31.55 -8.31 20.02
N GLY A 597 -31.22 -7.04 20.28
CA GLY A 597 -29.89 -6.63 20.72
C GLY A 597 -29.68 -6.56 22.22
N ILE A 598 -30.76 -6.51 23.03
CA ILE A 598 -30.69 -6.23 24.48
C ILE A 598 -29.65 -7.11 25.19
N GLU A 599 -29.83 -8.43 25.15
CA GLU A 599 -28.89 -9.36 25.81
C GLU A 599 -27.51 -9.44 25.12
N PRO A 600 -27.38 -9.73 23.80
CA PRO A 600 -26.07 -9.95 23.20
C PRO A 600 -25.19 -8.70 23.18
N LEU A 601 -25.76 -7.49 23.05
CA LEU A 601 -24.96 -6.26 23.08
C LEU A 601 -24.54 -5.90 24.51
N VAL A 602 -25.39 -6.12 25.52
CA VAL A 602 -24.99 -5.90 26.92
C VAL A 602 -23.92 -6.90 27.36
N GLN A 603 -24.01 -8.17 26.94
CA GLN A 603 -22.92 -9.14 27.15
C GLN A 603 -21.60 -8.68 26.51
N CYS A 604 -21.65 -8.03 25.34
CA CYS A 604 -20.45 -7.48 24.69
C CYS A 604 -19.80 -6.29 25.45
N LEU A 605 -20.50 -5.62 26.37
CA LEU A 605 -19.93 -4.52 27.17
C LEU A 605 -18.91 -4.98 28.21
N THR A 606 -18.93 -6.25 28.61
CA THR A 606 -17.96 -6.84 29.56
C THR A 606 -16.88 -7.69 28.88
N HIS A 607 -16.87 -7.71 27.54
CA HIS A 607 -15.96 -8.51 26.72
C HIS A 607 -14.48 -8.11 26.89
N THR A 608 -13.56 -9.06 26.74
CA THR A 608 -12.09 -8.90 26.80
C THR A 608 -11.56 -7.81 25.88
N SER A 609 -11.83 -7.93 24.57
CA SER A 609 -11.47 -6.97 23.53
C SER A 609 -12.17 -5.62 23.71
N ALA A 610 -11.38 -4.54 23.77
CA ALA A 610 -11.89 -3.18 23.88
C ALA A 610 -12.75 -2.75 22.67
N ALA A 611 -12.40 -3.23 21.46
CA ALA A 611 -13.15 -2.93 20.25
C ALA A 611 -14.57 -3.54 20.27
N VAL A 612 -14.75 -4.71 20.91
CA VAL A 612 -16.07 -5.32 21.10
C VAL A 612 -16.92 -4.45 22.04
N ARG A 613 -16.36 -4.03 23.18
CA ARG A 613 -17.04 -3.13 24.14
C ARG A 613 -17.44 -1.79 23.49
N GLN A 614 -16.53 -1.18 22.74
CA GLN A 614 -16.75 0.10 22.07
C GLN A 614 -17.85 -0.01 20.99
N ASN A 615 -17.77 -1.00 20.11
CA ASN A 615 -18.78 -1.18 19.06
C ASN A 615 -20.16 -1.49 19.65
N ALA A 616 -20.22 -2.26 20.75
CA ALA A 616 -21.48 -2.53 21.45
C ALA A 616 -22.06 -1.25 22.10
N SER A 617 -21.23 -0.46 22.78
CA SER A 617 -21.63 0.83 23.37
C SER A 617 -22.22 1.79 22.33
N ILE A 618 -21.53 1.98 21.20
CA ILE A 618 -22.00 2.82 20.08
C ILE A 618 -23.34 2.30 19.53
N THR A 619 -23.46 0.99 19.34
CA THR A 619 -24.69 0.35 18.83
C THR A 619 -25.88 0.58 19.75
N ILE A 620 -25.68 0.40 21.06
CA ILE A 620 -26.73 0.63 22.08
C ILE A 620 -27.11 2.12 22.12
N ASN A 621 -26.12 3.02 22.20
CA ASN A 621 -26.37 4.45 22.28
C ASN A 621 -27.14 4.98 21.06
N SER A 622 -26.78 4.52 19.85
CA SER A 622 -27.50 4.82 18.60
C SER A 622 -28.94 4.29 18.60
N ALA A 623 -29.17 3.05 19.05
CA ALA A 623 -30.51 2.49 19.18
C ALA A 623 -31.38 3.27 20.17
N CYS A 624 -30.79 3.78 21.25
CA CYS A 624 -31.42 4.66 22.22
C CYS A 624 -31.64 6.12 21.76
N ASP A 625 -31.38 6.46 20.49
CA ASP A 625 -31.94 7.68 19.90
C ASP A 625 -33.46 7.56 19.66
N LEU A 626 -33.96 6.33 19.46
CA LEU A 626 -35.40 6.07 19.50
C LEU A 626 -35.84 6.01 20.98
N PRO A 627 -36.83 6.81 21.43
CA PRO A 627 -37.23 6.85 22.84
C PRO A 627 -37.62 5.48 23.42
N ARG A 628 -38.26 4.63 22.61
CA ARG A 628 -38.63 3.25 22.98
C ARG A 628 -37.44 2.32 23.25
N GLY A 629 -36.24 2.65 22.78
CA GLY A 629 -35.02 1.88 23.01
C GLY A 629 -34.36 2.15 24.36
N VAL A 630 -34.62 3.31 24.96
CA VAL A 630 -33.96 3.71 26.22
C VAL A 630 -34.32 2.75 27.36
N ALA A 631 -35.61 2.53 27.64
CA ALA A 631 -36.03 1.78 28.81
C ALA A 631 -35.57 0.30 28.85
N PRO A 632 -35.65 -0.50 27.75
CA PRO A 632 -35.14 -1.87 27.75
C PRO A 632 -33.64 -1.98 28.05
N PHE A 633 -32.81 -1.09 27.49
CA PHE A 633 -31.37 -1.09 27.79
C PHE A 633 -31.07 -0.54 29.19
N THR A 634 -31.82 0.48 29.68
CA THR A 634 -31.69 0.99 31.05
C THR A 634 -31.99 -0.11 32.08
N GLN A 635 -33.10 -0.84 31.94
CA GLN A 635 -33.43 -1.96 32.85
C GLN A 635 -32.32 -3.02 32.84
N ARG A 636 -31.83 -3.40 31.65
CA ARG A 636 -30.83 -4.47 31.54
C ARG A 636 -29.46 -4.09 32.11
N LEU A 637 -29.17 -2.80 32.24
CA LEU A 637 -27.93 -2.25 32.80
C LEU A 637 -28.07 -1.74 34.26
N LEU A 638 -29.25 -1.82 34.87
CA LEU A 638 -29.60 -1.15 36.12
C LEU A 638 -28.63 -1.45 37.27
N HIS A 639 -28.35 -2.72 37.53
CA HIS A 639 -27.44 -3.16 38.60
C HIS A 639 -25.94 -3.01 38.22
N THR A 640 -25.63 -2.51 37.01
CA THR A 640 -24.28 -2.19 36.53
C THR A 640 -24.16 -0.68 36.25
N PRO A 641 -24.20 0.18 37.29
CA PRO A 641 -24.35 1.63 37.12
C PRO A 641 -23.22 2.27 36.32
N ASP A 642 -21.99 1.77 36.42
CA ASP A 642 -20.84 2.33 35.69
C ASP A 642 -21.00 2.13 34.17
N LEU A 643 -21.44 0.94 33.74
CA LEU A 643 -21.76 0.66 32.33
C LEU A 643 -22.97 1.46 31.85
N LEU A 644 -23.99 1.66 32.70
CA LEU A 644 -25.16 2.50 32.39
C LEU A 644 -24.74 3.97 32.16
N VAL A 645 -23.85 4.49 33.00
CA VAL A 645 -23.29 5.85 32.94
C VAL A 645 -22.36 6.07 31.74
N ASP A 646 -21.66 5.02 31.29
CA ASP A 646 -20.76 5.09 30.12
C ASP A 646 -21.45 4.84 28.79
N VAL A 647 -22.50 4.00 28.74
CA VAL A 647 -23.23 3.68 27.50
C VAL A 647 -24.40 4.62 27.24
N LEU A 648 -25.18 4.98 28.27
CA LEU A 648 -26.40 5.78 28.14
C LEU A 648 -26.28 7.16 28.79
N GLY A 649 -25.70 7.24 29.99
CA GLY A 649 -25.60 8.48 30.77
C GLY A 649 -26.95 9.19 30.88
N ILE A 650 -26.99 10.47 30.52
CA ILE A 650 -28.18 11.34 30.61
C ILE A 650 -29.40 10.78 29.84
N LYS A 651 -29.19 9.96 28.79
CA LYS A 651 -30.30 9.31 28.07
C LYS A 651 -31.14 8.42 29.00
N ALA A 652 -30.52 7.76 29.97
CA ALA A 652 -31.20 6.81 30.86
C ALA A 652 -32.11 7.48 31.92
N VAL A 653 -31.88 8.75 32.27
CA VAL A 653 -32.53 9.44 33.40
C VAL A 653 -34.06 9.32 33.36
N SER A 654 -34.69 9.57 32.20
CA SER A 654 -36.15 9.49 32.06
C SER A 654 -36.71 8.06 32.12
N ALA A 655 -35.88 7.04 31.95
CA ALA A 655 -36.29 5.63 32.09
C ALA A 655 -36.13 5.11 33.52
N LEU A 656 -35.29 5.74 34.34
CA LEU A 656 -35.12 5.38 35.76
C LEU A 656 -36.35 5.74 36.62
N ASP A 657 -37.20 6.68 36.18
CA ASP A 657 -38.43 7.08 36.90
C ASP A 657 -39.30 5.87 37.29
N LYS A 658 -39.52 4.94 36.35
CA LYS A 658 -40.33 3.74 36.60
C LYS A 658 -39.80 2.93 37.79
N ASN A 659 -38.48 2.78 37.88
CA ASN A 659 -37.78 1.95 38.86
C ASN A 659 -37.56 2.70 40.20
N ILE A 660 -37.70 4.03 40.19
CA ILE A 660 -37.82 4.85 41.40
C ILE A 660 -39.26 4.80 41.93
N SER A 661 -40.25 4.72 41.04
CA SER A 661 -41.68 4.68 41.36
C SER A 661 -42.24 3.31 41.77
N SER A 662 -41.43 2.24 41.67
CA SER A 662 -41.83 0.88 42.06
C SER A 662 -41.69 0.63 43.56
N PHE A 663 -40.80 1.36 44.25
CA PHE A 663 -40.40 1.17 45.66
C PHE A 663 -39.84 -0.23 45.99
N ASP A 664 -39.42 -0.95 44.95
CA ASP A 664 -38.81 -2.28 44.97
C ASP A 664 -37.43 -2.27 45.66
N ASP A 665 -37.11 -3.30 46.45
CA ASP A 665 -35.93 -3.34 47.31
C ASP A 665 -34.61 -3.66 46.59
N GLU A 666 -34.63 -4.11 45.33
CA GLU A 666 -33.45 -4.21 44.46
C GLU A 666 -33.41 -3.11 43.39
N ASP A 667 -34.54 -2.83 42.73
CA ASP A 667 -34.62 -1.93 41.58
C ASP A 667 -34.53 -0.44 42.01
N THR A 668 -35.17 -0.03 43.10
CA THR A 668 -35.15 1.37 43.56
C THR A 668 -33.77 1.81 44.05
N PRO A 669 -33.04 1.05 44.90
CA PRO A 669 -31.65 1.37 45.26
C PRO A 669 -30.72 1.42 44.05
N ALA A 670 -30.87 0.50 43.09
CA ALA A 670 -30.06 0.47 41.88
C ALA A 670 -30.34 1.70 40.98
N ALA A 671 -31.61 2.10 40.81
CA ALA A 671 -32.01 3.28 40.05
C ALA A 671 -31.48 4.58 40.66
N VAL A 672 -31.59 4.75 41.99
CA VAL A 672 -31.05 5.93 42.69
C VAL A 672 -29.53 5.97 42.63
N LYS A 673 -28.84 4.82 42.75
CA LYS A 673 -27.38 4.71 42.58
C LYS A 673 -26.95 5.07 41.17
N ALA A 674 -27.66 4.60 40.14
CA ALA A 674 -27.40 4.96 38.75
C ALA A 674 -27.60 6.46 38.52
N LEU A 675 -28.73 7.03 38.96
CA LEU A 675 -29.02 8.47 38.85
C LEU A 675 -27.95 9.34 39.51
N THR A 676 -27.52 8.94 40.72
CA THR A 676 -26.42 9.57 41.46
C THR A 676 -25.10 9.54 40.69
N ALA A 677 -24.82 8.45 39.97
CA ALA A 677 -23.60 8.31 39.18
C ALA A 677 -23.65 9.11 37.86
N ILE A 678 -24.82 9.19 37.20
CA ILE A 678 -25.01 10.07 36.02
C ILE A 678 -24.81 11.54 36.44
N GLN A 679 -25.42 11.96 37.56
CA GLN A 679 -25.32 13.34 38.06
C GLN A 679 -23.89 13.74 38.47
N LYS A 680 -23.03 12.79 38.86
CA LYS A 680 -21.59 13.05 39.09
C LYS A 680 -20.81 13.31 37.80
N LYS A 681 -21.31 12.87 36.64
CA LYS A 681 -20.67 12.99 35.32
C LYS A 681 -21.19 14.20 34.53
N ASP A 682 -22.47 14.52 34.69
CA ASP A 682 -23.08 15.80 34.30
C ASP A 682 -24.17 16.19 35.30
N ALA A 683 -23.88 17.16 36.17
CA ALA A 683 -24.83 17.62 37.18
C ALA A 683 -25.98 18.45 36.58
N TYR A 684 -25.68 19.30 35.60
CA TYR A 684 -26.63 20.24 35.02
C TYR A 684 -27.61 19.54 34.08
N GLY A 685 -27.12 18.77 33.10
CA GLY A 685 -27.98 18.03 32.16
C GLY A 685 -28.79 16.93 32.85
N THR A 686 -28.30 16.37 33.96
CA THR A 686 -29.10 15.45 34.79
C THR A 686 -30.19 16.18 35.56
N ALA A 687 -29.89 17.34 36.20
CA ALA A 687 -30.90 18.14 36.90
C ALA A 687 -32.00 18.64 35.94
N ASP A 688 -31.62 19.11 34.76
CA ASP A 688 -32.54 19.52 33.69
C ASP A 688 -33.43 18.35 33.25
N ARG A 689 -32.83 17.17 33.00
CA ARG A 689 -33.59 15.99 32.57
C ARG A 689 -34.53 15.48 33.66
N ILE A 690 -34.12 15.44 34.93
CA ILE A 690 -35.01 15.10 36.07
C ILE A 690 -36.25 15.98 36.07
N VAL A 691 -36.09 17.30 35.85
CA VAL A 691 -37.19 18.28 35.86
C VAL A 691 -38.07 18.18 34.62
N GLN A 692 -37.53 17.76 33.48
CA GLN A 692 -38.28 17.53 32.24
C GLN A 692 -39.03 16.18 32.24
N THR A 693 -38.57 15.18 32.99
CA THR A 693 -39.25 13.90 33.11
C THR A 693 -40.51 14.06 33.96
N LEU A 694 -41.68 13.76 33.36
CA LEU A 694 -42.96 13.80 34.05
C LEU A 694 -42.93 12.94 35.33
N ASN A 695 -43.42 13.49 36.45
CA ASN A 695 -43.50 12.86 37.77
C ASN A 695 -42.17 12.46 38.45
N MET A 696 -41.03 12.44 37.77
CA MET A 696 -39.71 12.03 38.33
C MET A 696 -39.37 12.74 39.64
N LEU A 697 -39.56 14.06 39.70
CA LEU A 697 -39.31 14.83 40.92
C LEU A 697 -40.30 14.49 42.05
N ASP A 698 -41.58 14.24 41.74
CA ASP A 698 -42.56 13.79 42.72
C ASP A 698 -42.27 12.35 43.20
N ASN A 699 -41.80 11.47 42.32
CA ASN A 699 -41.51 10.07 42.63
C ASN A 699 -40.24 9.93 43.48
N LEU A 700 -39.21 10.72 43.21
CA LEU A 700 -38.06 10.89 44.12
C LEU A 700 -38.51 11.36 45.51
N LEU A 701 -39.41 12.36 45.58
CA LEU A 701 -39.90 12.87 46.87
C LEU A 701 -40.77 11.85 47.65
N LYS A 702 -41.51 10.97 46.97
CA LYS A 702 -42.18 9.82 47.62
C LYS A 702 -41.16 8.81 48.15
N ALA A 703 -40.13 8.49 47.37
CA ALA A 703 -39.08 7.55 47.76
C ALA A 703 -38.24 8.02 48.98
N LEU A 704 -38.35 9.29 49.39
CA LEU A 704 -37.81 9.80 50.67
C LEU A 704 -38.68 9.51 51.88
N LEU A 705 -40.00 9.34 51.69
CA LEU A 705 -40.97 9.13 52.77
C LEU A 705 -41.44 7.67 52.87
N GLU A 706 -41.25 6.88 51.82
CA GLU A 706 -41.74 5.51 51.77
C GLU A 706 -40.90 4.58 52.65
N ASN A 707 -41.59 3.75 53.45
CA ASN A 707 -40.98 2.92 54.50
C ASN A 707 -40.32 1.65 53.94
N GLU A 708 -40.77 1.21 52.76
CA GLU A 708 -40.20 0.06 52.05
C GLU A 708 -38.86 0.41 51.38
N VAL A 709 -38.58 1.69 51.13
CA VAL A 709 -37.32 2.16 50.55
C VAL A 709 -36.22 2.24 51.62
N PRO A 710 -35.07 1.55 51.45
CA PRO A 710 -34.00 1.54 52.45
C PRO A 710 -33.45 2.94 52.77
N ALA A 711 -33.11 3.21 54.04
CA ALA A 711 -32.61 4.50 54.50
C ALA A 711 -31.33 5.00 53.76
N GLN A 712 -30.49 4.09 53.26
CA GLN A 712 -29.35 4.45 52.41
C GLN A 712 -29.78 4.99 51.03
N THR A 713 -30.87 4.45 50.48
CA THR A 713 -31.50 4.89 49.24
C THR A 713 -32.21 6.22 49.44
N GLN A 714 -32.94 6.41 50.55
CA GLN A 714 -33.50 7.70 50.95
C GLN A 714 -32.41 8.78 51.04
N GLN A 715 -31.29 8.51 51.72
CA GLN A 715 -30.13 9.42 51.75
C GLN A 715 -29.57 9.69 50.34
N GLY A 716 -29.51 8.68 49.47
CA GLY A 716 -29.12 8.82 48.06
C GLY A 716 -30.03 9.79 47.29
N VAL A 717 -31.35 9.73 47.50
CA VAL A 717 -32.31 10.68 46.90
C VAL A 717 -32.11 12.09 47.46
N ALA A 718 -31.95 12.26 48.77
CA ALA A 718 -31.68 13.56 49.38
C ALA A 718 -30.39 14.19 48.82
N ASP A 719 -29.37 13.37 48.59
CA ASP A 719 -28.12 13.77 47.94
C ASP A 719 -28.29 14.17 46.47
N VAL A 720 -29.14 13.47 45.70
CA VAL A 720 -29.47 13.84 44.31
C VAL A 720 -30.18 15.19 44.27
N LEU A 721 -31.18 15.40 45.11
CA LEU A 721 -31.95 16.65 45.16
C LEU A 721 -31.07 17.84 45.59
N ARG A 722 -30.23 17.67 46.62
CA ARG A 722 -29.26 18.69 47.07
C ARG A 722 -28.27 19.07 45.96
N ARG A 723 -27.85 18.12 45.12
CA ARG A 723 -26.97 18.40 43.97
C ARG A 723 -27.66 19.10 42.79
N MET A 724 -29.00 19.11 42.72
CA MET A 724 -29.72 19.88 41.68
C MET A 724 -29.61 21.38 41.94
N ASP A 725 -29.72 21.81 43.20
CA ASP A 725 -29.48 23.20 43.62
C ASP A 725 -28.03 23.64 43.32
N GLN A 726 -27.06 22.78 43.65
CA GLN A 726 -25.64 22.99 43.35
C GLN A 726 -25.32 23.07 41.84
N ALA A 727 -26.21 22.61 40.96
CA ALA A 727 -26.04 22.68 39.51
C ALA A 727 -26.59 23.98 38.90
N ASP A 728 -27.76 24.45 39.37
CA ASP A 728 -28.31 25.77 39.05
C ASP A 728 -29.36 26.17 40.13
N PRO A 729 -29.25 27.34 40.78
CA PRO A 729 -30.21 27.78 41.81
C PRO A 729 -31.68 27.91 41.35
N SER A 730 -31.95 27.98 40.04
CA SER A 730 -33.32 27.93 39.52
C SER A 730 -33.99 26.56 39.74
N TYR A 731 -33.20 25.48 39.89
CA TYR A 731 -33.72 24.18 40.29
C TYR A 731 -34.13 24.15 41.77
N GLN A 732 -33.45 24.88 42.66
CA GLN A 732 -33.84 25.01 44.08
C GLN A 732 -35.32 25.38 44.23
N ARG A 733 -35.77 26.37 43.45
CA ARG A 733 -37.16 26.86 43.45
C ARG A 733 -38.17 25.86 42.86
N ARG A 734 -37.73 24.92 42.04
CA ARG A 734 -38.55 23.81 41.53
C ARG A 734 -38.62 22.67 42.55
N VAL A 735 -37.49 22.28 43.13
CA VAL A 735 -37.39 21.25 44.17
C VAL A 735 -38.24 21.64 45.38
N GLY A 736 -38.03 22.82 45.98
CA GLY A 736 -38.78 23.25 47.18
C GLY A 736 -40.29 23.37 46.96
N LYS A 737 -40.75 23.83 45.79
CA LYS A 737 -42.19 23.82 45.45
C LYS A 737 -42.76 22.41 45.39
N CYS A 738 -41.98 21.45 44.91
CA CYS A 738 -42.38 20.05 44.87
C CYS A 738 -42.31 19.41 46.28
N MET A 739 -41.38 19.82 47.14
CA MET A 739 -41.29 19.39 48.54
C MET A 739 -42.48 19.86 49.38
N VAL A 740 -42.91 21.12 49.22
CA VAL A 740 -44.14 21.64 49.85
C VAL A 740 -45.37 20.88 49.36
N LYS A 741 -45.48 20.62 48.05
CA LYS A 741 -46.57 19.82 47.44
C LYS A 741 -46.66 18.40 48.02
N ASN A 742 -45.53 17.78 48.35
CA ASN A 742 -45.45 16.41 48.87
C ASN A 742 -45.29 16.35 50.41
N TYR A 743 -45.52 17.46 51.12
CA TYR A 743 -45.50 17.53 52.59
C TYR A 743 -44.21 17.00 53.25
N ILE A 744 -43.04 17.25 52.64
CA ILE A 744 -41.74 16.83 53.20
C ILE A 744 -41.48 17.53 54.55
N PRO A 745 -41.14 16.81 55.63
CA PRO A 745 -40.88 17.41 56.95
C PRO A 745 -39.78 18.47 56.96
N ASP A 746 -39.97 19.54 57.73
CA ASP A 746 -39.11 20.73 57.85
C ASP A 746 -37.61 20.41 58.03
N VAL A 747 -37.30 19.34 58.77
CA VAL A 747 -35.93 18.87 59.01
C VAL A 747 -35.29 18.36 57.71
N LEU A 748 -35.99 17.54 56.94
CA LEU A 748 -35.54 17.04 55.63
C LEU A 748 -35.53 18.16 54.59
N PHE A 749 -36.51 19.07 54.64
CA PHE A 749 -36.54 20.28 53.81
C PHE A 749 -35.26 21.11 53.97
N SER A 750 -34.91 21.43 55.23
CA SER A 750 -33.71 22.19 55.58
C SER A 750 -32.41 21.45 55.21
N GLN A 751 -32.38 20.11 55.34
CA GLN A 751 -31.22 19.27 54.97
C GLN A 751 -30.99 19.11 53.46
N ILE A 752 -32.00 19.39 52.62
CA ILE A 752 -31.92 19.25 51.16
C ILE A 752 -31.69 20.61 50.49
N LEU A 753 -32.30 21.69 50.99
CA LEU A 753 -32.24 23.02 50.37
C LEU A 753 -31.39 24.05 51.12
N GLY A 754 -30.95 23.76 52.36
CA GLY A 754 -30.20 24.72 53.18
C GLY A 754 -31.02 25.92 53.67
N LEU A 755 -32.35 25.90 53.46
CA LEU A 755 -33.31 26.92 53.85
C LEU A 755 -34.45 26.26 54.63
N THR A 756 -35.00 26.94 55.64
CA THR A 756 -36.24 26.49 56.29
C THR A 756 -37.45 26.70 55.38
N PRO A 757 -38.58 26.00 55.59
CA PRO A 757 -39.81 26.24 54.81
C PRO A 757 -40.28 27.70 54.83
N ALA A 758 -40.10 28.41 55.95
CA ALA A 758 -40.49 29.80 56.12
C ALA A 758 -39.56 30.81 55.42
N GLU A 759 -38.33 30.41 55.06
CA GLU A 759 -37.40 31.21 54.24
C GLU A 759 -37.61 30.96 52.74
N PHE A 760 -38.37 29.93 52.37
CA PHE A 760 -38.64 29.53 50.98
C PHE A 760 -39.96 30.09 50.41
N THR A 761 -40.95 30.36 51.27
CA THR A 761 -42.30 30.85 50.90
C THR A 761 -42.35 32.34 50.63
#